data_AF-A0A1F3VDD6-F1
#
_entry.id   AF-A0A1F3VDD6-F1
#
_cell.length_a   1.000
_cell.length_b   1.000
_cell.length_c   1.000
_cell.angle_alpha   90.00
_cell.angle_beta   90.00
_cell.angle_gamma   90.00
#
_symmetry.space_group_name_H-M   'P 1'
#
loop_
_entity.id
_entity.type
_entity.pdbx_description
1 polymer ?
#
loop_
_entity_poly.entity_id
_entity_poly.type
_entity_poly.pdbx_seq_one_letter_code
_entity_poly.pdbx_strand_id
1 'polypeptide(L)'
;MKKKATVYFFLFSTLIFGQMLLAASASFDRTLVPIGPIESDNSWTTWTELSHVYFSNNCIGIKSGHKRALAYLFKQARLEFPVPAGGEDIMYVADMNNRVKCQGHPTHTSGEDIDLTYFTNGPTNYTQKIRGVVNIQMVSVVKDLNGKKIVDVKTYDWDRTYKIWKMLSQAFPEVRISANEKLVIYTKEKASARYGKEVVDALFNKFIGGDEVVAYNHHSHFHADLGAIINWAYFDDRLYFPHIAANSGWDSEVVLVNINDMKEVNGWLYAFDEAGNVIEQKNILLAPNRKITVQVEEVFSDPAKIKSMIYVKDRGANVRGHLKFSQKDGDSVVASAITIPSNGTIYMPHIASDKTWWTGLALLNTTSQIKNLKLSFGSEIYKDITLAAGEHRAFTMDTLFQGEVVPALSSAIIRGSEGVVALNLNGTRPESKNRYLSGSQLGDEIARKIYVAETRTDNEIWSGLVLTNFEAVNSKIAIKSVSKAGEIIQQQELTLGERKKFSKAVNGDWQEIISSTPISGIVVYGRTDGRCAAGVEAASEGIYAGVFTNLSREDSVTLALTNIEDTSVEIELNAYDQNGERLIDRFITLAARSKYVELVDKIFPEVAEEISHIKVFASGAIIGTQLNKSFSASSCDALSMIKQ
;
A
#
# COMPACT_ATOMS: atom_id res chain seq x y z
N MET A 1 -63.06 9.55 -34.95
CA MET A 1 -62.10 10.52 -34.36
C MET A 1 -61.35 10.02 -33.12
N LYS A 2 -61.88 9.10 -32.30
CA LYS A 2 -61.18 8.60 -31.08
C LYS A 2 -59.95 7.69 -31.32
N LYS A 3 -59.82 7.01 -32.48
CA LYS A 3 -58.65 6.14 -32.76
C LYS A 3 -57.41 6.85 -33.33
N LYS A 4 -57.53 8.11 -33.78
CA LYS A 4 -56.36 8.89 -34.25
C LYS A 4 -55.65 9.61 -33.09
N ALA A 5 -56.35 9.96 -32.01
CA ALA A 5 -55.76 10.66 -30.87
C ALA A 5 -54.74 9.80 -30.08
N THR A 6 -54.95 8.49 -29.98
CA THR A 6 -54.06 7.58 -29.24
C THR A 6 -52.70 7.39 -29.92
N VAL A 7 -52.65 7.44 -31.25
CA VAL A 7 -51.39 7.30 -32.01
C VAL A 7 -50.54 8.57 -31.92
N TYR A 8 -51.16 9.75 -31.92
CA TYR A 8 -50.42 11.00 -31.71
C TYR A 8 -49.90 11.15 -30.28
N PHE A 9 -50.64 10.67 -29.27
CA PHE A 9 -50.16 10.72 -27.88
C PHE A 9 -48.91 9.82 -27.66
N PHE A 10 -48.86 8.66 -28.31
CA PHE A 10 -47.74 7.71 -28.20
C PHE A 10 -46.48 8.17 -28.96
N LEU A 11 -46.65 8.83 -30.11
CA LEU A 11 -45.54 9.43 -30.88
C LEU A 11 -44.99 10.70 -30.23
N PHE A 12 -45.84 11.49 -29.57
CA PHE A 12 -45.40 12.70 -28.86
C PHE A 12 -44.67 12.36 -27.55
N SER A 13 -45.09 11.32 -26.84
CA SER A 13 -44.41 10.87 -25.61
C SER A 13 -43.04 10.25 -25.88
N THR A 14 -42.86 9.53 -27.00
CA THR A 14 -41.55 8.98 -27.40
C THR A 14 -40.58 10.03 -27.91
N LEU A 15 -41.06 11.09 -28.57
CA LEU A 15 -40.20 12.20 -29.01
C LEU A 15 -39.71 13.06 -27.83
N ILE A 16 -40.57 13.31 -26.83
CA ILE A 16 -40.21 14.05 -25.62
C ILE A 16 -39.27 13.22 -24.72
N PHE A 17 -39.52 11.91 -24.55
CA PHE A 17 -38.58 11.05 -23.82
C PHE A 17 -37.23 10.90 -24.54
N GLY A 18 -37.23 10.84 -25.87
CA GLY A 18 -36.00 10.79 -26.66
C GLY A 18 -35.17 12.07 -26.56
N GLN A 19 -35.80 13.24 -26.55
CA GLN A 19 -35.11 14.51 -26.37
C GLN A 19 -34.70 14.77 -24.91
N MET A 20 -35.45 14.25 -23.92
CA MET A 20 -35.03 14.27 -22.51
C MET A 20 -33.85 13.33 -22.24
N LEU A 21 -33.77 12.15 -22.90
CA LEU A 21 -32.60 11.28 -22.79
C LEU A 21 -31.35 11.88 -23.47
N LEU A 22 -31.51 12.54 -24.63
CA LEU A 22 -30.41 13.22 -25.32
C LEU A 22 -29.95 14.49 -24.59
N ALA A 23 -30.85 15.20 -23.91
CA ALA A 23 -30.49 16.33 -23.05
C ALA A 23 -29.86 15.89 -21.72
N ALA A 24 -30.30 14.77 -21.14
CA ALA A 24 -29.69 14.19 -19.93
C ALA A 24 -28.30 13.57 -20.21
N SER A 25 -28.05 13.07 -21.42
CA SER A 25 -26.73 12.57 -21.83
C SER A 25 -25.74 13.68 -22.22
N ALA A 26 -26.22 14.90 -22.48
CA ALA A 26 -25.40 16.03 -22.94
C ALA A 26 -25.09 17.06 -21.84
N SER A 27 -25.59 16.90 -20.61
CA SER A 27 -25.37 17.84 -19.50
C SER A 27 -24.73 17.24 -18.25
N PHE A 28 -24.26 15.98 -18.31
CA PHE A 28 -23.37 15.42 -17.29
C PHE A 28 -21.98 15.27 -17.89
N ASP A 29 -21.28 16.39 -17.96
CA ASP A 29 -19.83 16.36 -18.05
C ASP A 29 -19.31 15.61 -16.82
N ARG A 30 -18.81 14.39 -17.03
CA ARG A 30 -18.18 13.54 -16.00
C ARG A 30 -16.81 14.10 -15.59
N THR A 31 -16.68 15.43 -15.54
CA THR A 31 -15.60 16.09 -14.84
C THR A 31 -15.73 15.73 -13.37
N LEU A 32 -14.69 15.07 -12.88
CA LEU A 32 -14.29 14.97 -11.48
C LEU A 32 -14.88 16.11 -10.63
N VAL A 33 -15.40 15.76 -9.45
CA VAL A 33 -15.79 16.69 -8.38
C VAL A 33 -14.93 17.97 -8.45
N PRO A 34 -15.53 19.18 -8.60
CA PRO A 34 -14.78 20.41 -8.80
C PRO A 34 -13.76 20.58 -7.68
N ILE A 35 -12.48 20.48 -8.04
CA ILE A 35 -11.37 20.75 -7.13
C ILE A 35 -11.37 22.28 -6.93
N GLY A 36 -11.68 22.72 -5.71
CA GLY A 36 -11.72 24.15 -5.38
C GLY A 36 -10.37 24.85 -5.64
N PRO A 37 -10.36 26.16 -5.94
CA PRO A 37 -9.13 26.93 -6.10
C PRO A 37 -8.38 27.01 -4.77
N ILE A 38 -7.06 26.78 -4.79
CA ILE A 38 -6.18 26.88 -3.62
C ILE A 38 -5.27 28.11 -3.78
N GLU A 39 -5.19 28.92 -2.73
CA GLU A 39 -4.32 30.08 -2.61
C GLU A 39 -2.84 29.69 -2.75
N SER A 40 -2.08 30.48 -3.51
CA SER A 40 -0.64 30.29 -3.71
C SER A 40 0.12 30.77 -2.47
N ASP A 41 0.37 29.89 -1.53
CA ASP A 41 1.24 30.22 -0.39
C ASP A 41 2.73 30.16 -0.81
N ASN A 42 3.34 31.34 -0.92
CA ASN A 42 4.74 31.54 -1.34
C ASN A 42 5.72 31.56 -0.15
N SER A 43 5.31 31.19 1.07
CA SER A 43 6.11 31.37 2.30
C SER A 43 7.15 30.27 2.60
N TRP A 44 7.92 29.81 1.61
CA TRP A 44 8.91 28.72 1.78
C TRP A 44 10.31 29.18 2.28
N THR A 45 10.43 30.29 3.03
CA THR A 45 11.71 31.02 3.15
C THR A 45 12.38 31.12 4.53
N THR A 46 12.12 30.25 5.51
CA THR A 46 12.86 30.33 6.80
C THR A 46 13.50 29.01 7.24
N TRP A 47 14.82 29.11 7.52
CA TRP A 47 15.82 28.05 7.75
C TRP A 47 15.67 27.18 9.02
N THR A 48 14.57 27.25 9.77
CA THR A 48 14.51 26.66 11.11
C THR A 48 13.80 25.31 11.20
N GLU A 49 13.23 24.80 10.11
CA GLU A 49 12.75 23.41 10.02
C GLU A 49 13.54 22.69 8.93
N LEU A 50 14.49 21.83 9.32
CA LEU A 50 15.50 21.20 8.46
C LEU A 50 14.93 20.06 7.58
N SER A 51 13.80 20.28 6.90
CA SER A 51 13.19 19.27 6.04
C SER A 51 12.42 19.84 4.86
N HIS A 52 13.10 20.65 4.06
CA HIS A 52 12.50 21.25 2.87
C HIS A 52 13.06 20.59 1.61
N VAL A 53 12.18 20.27 0.66
CA VAL A 53 12.59 20.14 -0.73
C VAL A 53 13.04 21.53 -1.17
N TYR A 54 14.35 21.74 -1.22
CA TYR A 54 14.90 23.02 -1.60
C TYR A 54 14.81 23.16 -3.12
N PHE A 55 13.79 23.86 -3.60
CA PHE A 55 13.77 24.37 -4.96
C PHE A 55 14.65 25.63 -4.99
N SER A 56 15.81 25.55 -5.64
CA SER A 56 16.65 26.73 -5.83
C SER A 56 15.88 27.86 -6.55
N ASN A 57 16.29 29.12 -6.35
CA ASN A 57 15.71 30.28 -7.04
C ASN A 57 15.74 30.16 -8.59
N ASN A 58 16.49 29.21 -9.13
CA ASN A 58 16.59 28.95 -10.56
C ASN A 58 15.52 27.95 -11.07
N CYS A 59 14.72 27.32 -10.19
CA CYS A 59 13.63 26.40 -10.54
C CYS A 59 12.37 27.08 -11.09
N ILE A 60 12.50 28.20 -11.81
CA ILE A 60 11.36 28.96 -12.35
C ILE A 60 10.68 28.16 -13.47
N GLY A 61 11.41 27.28 -14.18
CA GLY A 61 10.88 26.47 -15.27
C GLY A 61 9.95 25.33 -14.83
N ILE A 62 10.12 24.80 -13.61
CA ILE A 62 9.30 23.66 -13.14
C ILE A 62 7.87 24.11 -12.87
N LYS A 63 6.91 23.49 -13.57
CA LYS A 63 5.47 23.69 -13.37
C LYS A 63 5.09 23.52 -11.89
N SER A 64 4.22 24.38 -11.38
CA SER A 64 3.79 24.34 -9.96
C SER A 64 3.11 23.03 -9.57
N GLY A 65 2.49 22.31 -10.52
CA GLY A 65 2.00 20.95 -10.33
C GLY A 65 3.13 19.98 -9.98
N HIS A 66 4.19 19.96 -10.79
CA HIS A 66 5.35 19.08 -10.63
C HIS A 66 6.10 19.34 -9.33
N LYS A 67 6.31 20.61 -8.95
CA LYS A 67 6.92 20.97 -7.65
C LYS A 67 6.15 20.36 -6.48
N ARG A 68 4.82 20.47 -6.50
CA ARG A 68 3.94 19.91 -5.45
C ARG A 68 4.00 18.40 -5.40
N ALA A 69 3.95 17.73 -6.55
CA ALA A 69 4.07 16.28 -6.66
C ALA A 69 5.41 15.79 -6.10
N LEU A 70 6.52 16.43 -6.48
CA LEU A 70 7.84 16.12 -5.93
C LEU A 70 7.94 16.38 -4.43
N ALA A 71 7.42 17.50 -3.94
CA ALA A 71 7.42 17.79 -2.50
C ALA A 71 6.71 16.70 -1.70
N TYR A 72 5.57 16.22 -2.18
CA TYR A 72 4.86 15.12 -1.57
C TYR A 72 5.65 13.81 -1.64
N LEU A 73 6.17 13.45 -2.82
CA LEU A 73 6.97 12.24 -3.02
C LEU A 73 8.15 12.17 -2.05
N PHE A 74 8.88 13.27 -1.90
CA PHE A 74 10.05 13.31 -1.03
C PHE A 74 9.69 13.37 0.45
N LYS A 75 8.56 13.97 0.81
CA LYS A 75 8.00 13.82 2.15
C LYS A 75 7.67 12.35 2.45
N GLN A 76 7.03 11.65 1.51
CA GLN A 76 6.74 10.22 1.65
C GLN A 76 8.01 9.39 1.73
N ALA A 77 8.99 9.62 0.83
CA ALA A 77 10.27 8.92 0.87
C ALA A 77 10.97 9.13 2.22
N ARG A 78 10.94 10.35 2.79
CA ARG A 78 11.50 10.59 4.13
C ARG A 78 10.78 9.80 5.23
N LEU A 79 9.45 9.68 5.17
CA LEU A 79 8.69 8.85 6.12
C LEU A 79 9.01 7.36 5.94
N GLU A 80 9.25 6.93 4.70
CA GLU A 80 9.67 5.57 4.38
C GLU A 80 11.12 5.27 4.78
N PHE A 81 11.98 6.28 4.85
CA PHE A 81 13.40 6.13 5.17
C PHE A 81 13.82 7.22 6.18
N PRO A 82 13.45 7.08 7.46
CA PRO A 82 13.87 8.02 8.48
C PRO A 82 15.40 8.09 8.55
N VAL A 83 15.90 9.29 8.80
CA VAL A 83 17.33 9.55 8.91
C VAL A 83 17.82 8.92 10.22
N PRO A 84 18.94 8.18 10.21
CA PRO A 84 19.57 7.74 11.46
C PRO A 84 19.84 8.94 12.37
N ALA A 85 19.66 8.78 13.67
CA ALA A 85 19.91 9.84 14.64
C ALA A 85 21.33 10.44 14.46
N GLY A 86 21.41 11.73 14.13
CA GLY A 86 22.67 12.46 13.90
C GLY A 86 23.11 12.61 12.44
N GLY A 87 22.34 12.11 11.46
CA GLY A 87 22.57 12.37 10.04
C GLY A 87 21.82 13.61 9.52
N GLU A 88 22.40 14.33 8.57
CA GLU A 88 21.70 15.38 7.80
C GLU A 88 21.34 14.80 6.42
N ASP A 89 20.06 14.41 6.22
CA ASP A 89 19.56 14.15 4.86
C ASP A 89 19.00 15.45 4.29
N ILE A 90 19.77 16.11 3.43
CA ILE A 90 19.25 17.17 2.58
C ILE A 90 19.06 16.59 1.19
N MET A 91 17.80 16.42 0.78
CA MET A 91 17.49 16.11 -0.60
C MET A 91 17.40 17.42 -1.38
N TYR A 92 18.32 17.64 -2.30
CA TYR A 92 18.36 18.85 -3.11
C TYR A 92 17.66 18.61 -4.44
N VAL A 93 16.71 19.50 -4.75
CA VAL A 93 16.00 19.54 -6.04
C VAL A 93 16.38 20.84 -6.73
N ALA A 94 17.43 20.80 -7.53
CA ALA A 94 17.95 21.99 -8.18
C ALA A 94 17.63 21.98 -9.69
N ASP A 95 17.14 23.11 -10.19
CA ASP A 95 17.17 23.47 -11.61
C ASP A 95 18.37 24.40 -11.76
N MET A 96 19.55 23.87 -12.09
CA MET A 96 20.80 24.64 -12.01
C MET A 96 21.04 25.56 -13.21
N ASN A 97 20.01 26.27 -13.66
CA ASN A 97 20.05 26.92 -14.95
C ASN A 97 20.78 28.27 -15.04
N ASN A 98 21.39 28.84 -13.99
CA ASN A 98 21.90 30.21 -14.20
C ASN A 98 23.14 30.78 -13.50
N ARG A 99 23.81 30.19 -12.48
CA ARG A 99 25.02 30.87 -11.93
C ARG A 99 26.19 30.01 -11.46
N VAL A 100 26.05 28.70 -11.34
CA VAL A 100 27.19 27.81 -11.13
C VAL A 100 27.12 26.78 -12.23
N LYS A 101 27.86 27.02 -13.32
CA LYS A 101 28.15 25.96 -14.28
C LYS A 101 28.89 24.89 -13.48
N CYS A 102 28.22 23.80 -13.11
CA CYS A 102 28.90 22.52 -13.01
C CYS A 102 29.62 22.37 -14.35
N GLN A 103 30.95 22.49 -14.35
CA GLN A 103 31.74 22.48 -15.57
C GLN A 103 31.54 21.11 -16.26
N GLY A 104 30.61 21.01 -17.21
CA GLY A 104 30.43 19.80 -18.01
C GLY A 104 29.03 19.45 -18.56
N HIS A 105 27.91 20.00 -18.06
CA HIS A 105 26.58 19.45 -18.41
C HIS A 105 25.67 20.36 -19.27
N PRO A 106 24.80 19.77 -20.13
CA PRO A 106 23.87 20.49 -20.98
C PRO A 106 22.83 21.28 -20.18
N THR A 107 22.37 22.40 -20.74
CA THR A 107 21.40 23.32 -20.13
C THR A 107 19.99 22.72 -20.07
N HIS A 108 19.34 22.78 -18.91
CA HIS A 108 17.94 22.37 -18.64
C HIS A 108 16.95 23.30 -19.37
N THR A 109 16.75 23.16 -20.68
CA THR A 109 16.00 24.15 -21.47
C THR A 109 14.46 24.01 -21.39
N SER A 110 13.95 22.90 -20.85
CA SER A 110 12.52 22.53 -20.94
C SER A 110 11.68 22.89 -19.71
N GLY A 111 12.29 23.10 -18.53
CA GLY A 111 11.57 23.22 -17.26
C GLY A 111 10.95 21.91 -16.76
N GLU A 112 11.16 20.80 -17.46
CA GLU A 112 10.68 19.45 -17.11
C GLU A 112 11.83 18.55 -16.62
N ASP A 113 13.07 18.98 -16.84
CA ASP A 113 14.31 18.34 -16.38
C ASP A 113 14.73 18.84 -14.99
N ILE A 114 15.07 17.91 -14.09
CA ILE A 114 15.41 18.22 -12.70
C ILE A 114 16.63 17.41 -12.24
N ASP A 115 17.59 18.10 -11.61
CA ASP A 115 18.67 17.44 -10.87
C ASP A 115 18.15 16.99 -9.51
N LEU A 116 18.08 15.68 -9.32
CA LEU A 116 17.78 15.05 -8.04
C LEU A 116 19.08 14.55 -7.46
N THR A 117 19.56 15.26 -6.43
CA THR A 117 20.77 14.87 -5.70
C THR A 117 20.38 14.35 -4.33
N TYR A 118 20.65 13.05 -4.13
CA TYR A 118 20.48 12.39 -2.84
C TYR A 118 21.85 12.09 -2.22
N PHE A 119 22.06 12.64 -1.02
CA PHE A 119 23.26 12.41 -0.22
C PHE A 119 23.06 11.21 0.69
N THR A 120 23.93 10.21 0.58
CA THR A 120 24.06 9.12 1.56
C THR A 120 25.08 9.54 2.62
N ASN A 121 24.68 9.48 3.89
CA ASN A 121 25.46 9.93 5.04
C ASN A 121 26.94 9.47 5.05
N GLY A 122 27.81 10.45 5.26
CA GLY A 122 29.09 10.34 5.95
C GLY A 122 29.37 11.70 6.61
N PRO A 123 29.84 11.77 7.88
CA PRO A 123 30.05 13.02 8.62
C PRO A 123 31.16 13.94 8.06
N THR A 124 31.58 13.75 6.81
CA THR A 124 32.70 14.44 6.17
C THR A 124 32.37 14.86 4.74
N ASN A 125 31.19 15.42 4.49
CA ASN A 125 30.90 16.01 3.18
C ASN A 125 31.25 17.51 3.15
N TYR A 126 32.55 17.80 3.30
CA TYR A 126 33.13 19.13 3.14
C TYR A 126 33.44 19.42 1.66
N THR A 127 32.41 19.72 0.86
CA THR A 127 32.56 20.21 -0.53
C THR A 127 32.66 21.74 -0.62
N GLN A 128 33.18 22.40 0.41
CA GLN A 128 33.85 23.70 0.25
C GLN A 128 35.31 23.57 0.68
N LYS A 129 36.20 23.81 -0.28
CA LYS A 129 37.64 24.03 -0.08
C LYS A 129 37.89 24.96 1.11
N ILE A 130 38.08 24.41 2.32
CA ILE A 130 38.86 25.07 3.36
C ILE A 130 40.12 24.24 3.54
N ARG A 131 41.22 24.93 3.29
CA ARG A 131 42.61 24.46 3.16
C ARG A 131 43.01 23.47 4.27
N GLY A 132 43.41 22.26 3.87
CA GLY A 132 44.54 21.58 4.51
C GLY A 132 44.28 20.48 5.53
N VAL A 133 43.20 19.68 5.44
CA VAL A 133 43.02 18.50 6.32
C VAL A 133 42.72 17.22 5.53
N VAL A 134 43.71 16.32 5.58
CA VAL A 134 43.77 14.85 5.58
C VAL A 134 42.66 14.01 4.89
N ASN A 135 43.11 13.18 3.93
CA ASN A 135 42.55 11.90 3.44
C ASN A 135 41.11 11.55 3.87
N ILE A 136 40.15 12.08 3.12
CA ILE A 136 38.81 11.50 3.05
C ILE A 136 38.92 10.32 2.09
N GLN A 137 38.54 9.11 2.52
CA GLN A 137 38.23 8.02 1.59
C GLN A 137 37.01 8.46 0.80
N MET A 138 37.25 9.22 -0.28
CA MET A 138 36.26 9.44 -1.31
C MET A 138 35.84 8.07 -1.84
N VAL A 139 34.58 7.97 -2.28
CA VAL A 139 34.15 6.93 -3.21
C VAL A 139 35.10 6.98 -4.40
N SER A 140 36.16 6.21 -4.30
CA SER A 140 37.21 6.20 -5.28
C SER A 140 36.85 5.06 -6.18
N VAL A 141 36.44 5.40 -7.41
CA VAL A 141 36.44 4.46 -8.53
C VAL A 141 37.91 4.18 -8.83
N VAL A 142 38.58 3.43 -7.95
CA VAL A 142 39.97 3.02 -8.16
C VAL A 142 39.94 1.82 -9.09
N LYS A 143 40.57 1.97 -10.25
CA LYS A 143 40.97 0.82 -11.07
C LYS A 143 42.00 0.04 -10.27
N ASP A 144 41.89 -1.28 -10.20
CA ASP A 144 43.10 -2.08 -10.26
C ASP A 144 43.42 -2.38 -11.74
N LEU A 145 44.68 -2.70 -12.02
CA LEU A 145 45.19 -2.97 -13.37
C LEU A 145 44.65 -4.29 -13.97
N ASN A 146 43.70 -4.98 -13.34
CA ASN A 146 43.26 -6.34 -13.69
C ASN A 146 41.77 -6.48 -14.05
N GLY A 147 41.01 -5.39 -14.15
CA GLY A 147 39.78 -5.35 -14.96
C GLY A 147 38.54 -6.07 -14.40
N LYS A 148 38.35 -6.18 -13.08
CA LYS A 148 37.11 -6.73 -12.49
C LYS A 148 36.27 -5.66 -11.76
N LYS A 149 34.97 -5.58 -12.09
CA LYS A 149 33.95 -4.61 -11.61
C LYS A 149 33.70 -4.71 -10.10
N ILE A 150 33.87 -3.61 -9.36
CA ILE A 150 33.22 -3.39 -8.05
C ILE A 150 32.88 -1.88 -7.90
N VAL A 151 31.62 -1.57 -7.59
CA VAL A 151 31.18 -0.31 -6.96
C VAL A 151 31.42 -0.49 -5.46
N ASP A 152 31.94 0.48 -4.71
CA ASP A 152 31.97 0.33 -3.24
C ASP A 152 30.53 0.25 -2.71
N VAL A 153 30.10 -0.98 -2.48
CA VAL A 153 28.72 -1.38 -2.21
C VAL A 153 28.26 -0.93 -0.82
N LYS A 154 29.17 -0.55 0.08
CA LYS A 154 28.82 -0.31 1.47
C LYS A 154 28.07 1.00 1.72
N THR A 155 28.14 1.96 0.80
CA THR A 155 27.56 3.30 1.00
C THR A 155 26.40 3.64 0.07
N TYR A 156 26.21 2.89 -1.03
CA TYR A 156 25.12 3.14 -1.96
C TYR A 156 23.84 2.40 -1.56
N ASP A 157 22.85 3.17 -1.09
CA ASP A 157 21.52 2.65 -0.76
C ASP A 157 20.66 2.46 -2.02
N TRP A 158 20.89 1.32 -2.68
CA TRP A 158 20.18 0.94 -3.90
C TRP A 158 18.68 0.72 -3.67
N ASP A 159 18.26 0.28 -2.47
CA ASP A 159 16.85 -0.05 -2.19
C ASP A 159 16.03 1.24 -2.07
N ARG A 160 16.55 2.22 -1.32
CA ARG A 160 16.00 3.57 -1.26
C ARG A 160 15.97 4.23 -2.63
N THR A 161 17.06 4.12 -3.40
CA THR A 161 17.12 4.71 -4.75
C THR A 161 16.09 4.08 -5.69
N TYR A 162 15.98 2.75 -5.70
CA TYR A 162 14.97 2.02 -6.47
C TYR A 162 13.56 2.45 -6.09
N LYS A 163 13.26 2.55 -4.79
CA LYS A 163 11.94 2.95 -4.30
C LYS A 163 11.61 4.38 -4.70
N ILE A 164 12.54 5.34 -4.57
CA ILE A 164 12.34 6.72 -5.06
C ILE A 164 12.06 6.72 -6.57
N TRP A 165 12.82 5.97 -7.37
CA TRP A 165 12.58 5.86 -8.81
C TRP A 165 11.22 5.21 -9.13
N LYS A 166 10.82 4.19 -8.37
CA LYS A 166 9.50 3.57 -8.47
C LYS A 166 8.40 4.60 -8.17
N MET A 167 8.49 5.32 -7.06
CA MET A 167 7.53 6.37 -6.68
C MET A 167 7.44 7.48 -7.74
N LEU A 168 8.58 7.95 -8.26
CA LEU A 168 8.63 8.91 -9.37
C LEU A 168 7.93 8.35 -10.62
N SER A 169 8.21 7.11 -10.99
CA SER A 169 7.60 6.48 -12.17
C SER A 169 6.10 6.27 -12.06
N GLN A 170 5.59 6.12 -10.84
CA GLN A 170 4.17 5.98 -10.55
C GLN A 170 3.47 7.35 -10.55
N ALA A 171 4.13 8.37 -9.98
CA ALA A 171 3.64 9.75 -9.95
C ALA A 171 3.73 10.47 -11.30
N PHE A 172 4.69 10.11 -12.14
CA PHE A 172 4.97 10.71 -13.43
C PHE A 172 5.09 9.58 -14.48
N PRO A 173 3.98 9.19 -15.12
CA PRO A 173 3.97 8.05 -16.05
C PRO A 173 4.95 8.21 -17.22
N GLU A 174 5.18 9.44 -17.66
CA GLU A 174 6.09 9.80 -18.76
C GLU A 174 7.54 10.04 -18.30
N VAL A 175 7.84 9.87 -17.01
CA VAL A 175 9.17 10.19 -16.49
C VAL A 175 10.26 9.45 -17.25
N ARG A 176 11.33 10.17 -17.56
CA ARG A 176 12.56 9.62 -18.12
C ARG A 176 13.72 9.95 -17.20
N ILE A 177 14.41 8.92 -16.74
CA ILE A 177 15.47 9.06 -15.74
C ILE A 177 16.83 8.87 -16.42
N SER A 178 17.75 9.78 -16.20
CA SER A 178 19.17 9.64 -16.55
C SER A 178 19.99 9.65 -15.27
N ALA A 179 20.82 8.64 -15.05
CA ALA A 179 21.66 8.53 -13.87
C ALA A 179 22.99 7.89 -14.27
N ASN A 180 23.97 7.85 -13.37
CA ASN A 180 25.22 7.14 -13.67
C ASN A 180 24.92 5.68 -14.07
N GLU A 181 25.36 5.27 -15.27
CA GLU A 181 25.05 3.95 -15.84
C GLU A 181 25.41 2.79 -14.89
N LYS A 182 26.51 2.91 -14.14
CA LYS A 182 26.93 1.88 -13.19
C LYS A 182 25.95 1.75 -12.02
N LEU A 183 25.43 2.87 -11.52
CA LEU A 183 24.41 2.86 -10.45
C LEU A 183 23.07 2.31 -10.97
N VAL A 184 22.68 2.65 -12.20
CA VAL A 184 21.48 2.10 -12.84
C VAL A 184 21.60 0.58 -12.98
N ILE A 185 22.71 0.08 -13.53
CA ILE A 185 22.96 -1.36 -13.69
C ILE A 185 22.95 -2.06 -12.33
N TYR A 186 23.65 -1.50 -11.35
CA TYR A 186 23.73 -2.08 -10.01
C TYR A 186 22.36 -2.12 -9.31
N THR A 187 21.62 -1.01 -9.33
CA THR A 187 20.26 -0.94 -8.76
C THR A 187 19.31 -1.89 -9.47
N LYS A 188 19.38 -1.96 -10.81
CA LYS A 188 18.57 -2.88 -11.61
C LYS A 188 18.85 -4.33 -11.22
N GLU A 189 20.12 -4.71 -11.08
CA GLU A 189 20.52 -6.05 -10.67
C GLU A 189 19.97 -6.40 -9.28
N LYS A 190 20.18 -5.52 -8.29
CA LYS A 190 19.73 -5.73 -6.91
C LYS A 190 18.21 -5.73 -6.78
N ALA A 191 17.53 -4.78 -7.41
CA ALA A 191 16.08 -4.73 -7.43
C ALA A 191 15.50 -5.95 -8.15
N SER A 192 16.05 -6.37 -9.29
CA SER A 192 15.57 -7.58 -10.00
C SER A 192 15.74 -8.83 -9.15
N ALA A 193 16.82 -8.90 -8.37
CA ALA A 193 17.07 -9.98 -7.43
C ALA A 193 16.14 -9.97 -6.21
N ARG A 194 15.50 -8.84 -5.86
CA ARG A 194 14.55 -8.72 -4.73
C ARG A 194 13.07 -8.77 -5.16
N TYR A 195 12.70 -7.99 -6.16
CA TYR A 195 11.31 -7.77 -6.59
C TYR A 195 10.93 -8.56 -7.84
N GLY A 196 11.91 -9.18 -8.52
CA GLY A 196 11.69 -9.89 -9.78
C GLY A 196 12.02 -9.07 -11.01
N LYS A 197 12.53 -9.75 -12.05
CA LYS A 197 13.02 -9.13 -13.28
C LYS A 197 11.90 -8.41 -14.05
N GLU A 198 10.73 -9.01 -14.20
CA GLU A 198 9.62 -8.42 -14.99
C GLU A 198 9.13 -7.09 -14.39
N VAL A 199 8.89 -7.07 -13.08
CA VAL A 199 8.47 -5.88 -12.31
C VAL A 199 9.52 -4.76 -12.44
N VAL A 200 10.79 -5.12 -12.35
CA VAL A 200 11.89 -4.15 -12.37
C VAL A 200 12.17 -3.67 -13.80
N ASP A 201 12.13 -4.53 -14.80
CA ASP A 201 12.33 -4.12 -16.20
C ASP A 201 11.29 -3.09 -16.64
N ALA A 202 10.04 -3.22 -16.19
CA ALA A 202 9.00 -2.22 -16.49
C ALA A 202 9.37 -0.81 -16.01
N LEU A 203 9.97 -0.68 -14.81
CA LEU A 203 10.50 0.59 -14.32
C LEU A 203 11.72 1.04 -15.13
N PHE A 204 12.68 0.14 -15.34
CA PHE A 204 13.96 0.50 -15.93
C PHE A 204 13.90 0.79 -17.44
N ASN A 205 12.81 0.40 -18.13
CA ASN A 205 12.54 0.83 -19.50
C ASN A 205 12.29 2.35 -19.61
N LYS A 206 12.10 3.05 -18.48
CA LYS A 206 12.00 4.52 -18.43
C LYS A 206 13.36 5.23 -18.37
N PHE A 207 14.49 4.51 -18.32
CA PHE A 207 15.81 5.13 -18.30
C PHE A 207 16.31 5.45 -19.71
N ILE A 208 16.74 6.69 -19.93
CA ILE A 208 17.05 7.20 -21.28
C ILE A 208 18.54 7.39 -21.57
N GLY A 209 19.42 7.22 -20.57
CA GLY A 209 20.86 7.34 -20.77
C GLY A 209 21.67 7.30 -19.48
N GLY A 210 22.98 7.14 -19.64
CA GLY A 210 23.95 7.29 -18.57
C GLY A 210 24.42 8.74 -18.50
N ASP A 211 24.39 9.35 -17.32
CA ASP A 211 25.07 10.62 -17.09
C ASP A 211 26.60 10.43 -17.30
N GLU A 212 27.25 11.34 -18.04
CA GLU A 212 28.68 11.18 -18.40
C GLU A 212 29.53 11.07 -17.12
N VAL A 213 30.53 10.19 -17.17
CA VAL A 213 31.41 9.90 -16.03
C VAL A 213 32.34 11.10 -15.78
N VAL A 214 31.85 12.12 -15.08
CA VAL A 214 32.76 13.01 -14.35
C VAL A 214 33.35 12.16 -13.22
N ALA A 215 34.68 12.06 -13.18
CA ALA A 215 35.44 11.01 -12.47
C ALA A 215 35.18 10.86 -10.96
N TYR A 216 34.34 11.69 -10.35
CA TYR A 216 34.09 11.73 -8.91
C TYR A 216 32.66 12.17 -8.62
N ASN A 217 31.74 11.22 -8.37
CA ASN A 217 30.47 11.53 -7.73
C ASN A 217 30.27 10.64 -6.50
N HIS A 218 30.34 11.25 -5.32
CA HIS A 218 30.17 10.60 -4.01
C HIS A 218 28.71 10.63 -3.54
N HIS A 219 27.79 11.10 -4.38
CA HIS A 219 26.35 11.17 -4.13
C HIS A 219 25.58 10.56 -5.31
N SER A 220 24.35 10.14 -5.05
CA SER A 220 23.46 9.65 -6.10
C SER A 220 22.84 10.86 -6.78
N HIS A 221 23.38 11.22 -7.94
CA HIS A 221 22.85 12.24 -8.82
C HIS A 221 22.10 11.58 -9.96
N PHE A 222 20.87 12.02 -10.20
CA PHE A 222 20.13 11.64 -11.39
C PHE A 222 19.29 12.80 -11.89
N HIS A 223 19.17 12.87 -13.21
CA HIS A 223 18.30 13.77 -13.93
C HIS A 223 16.96 13.06 -14.14
N ALA A 224 15.86 13.75 -13.91
CA ALA A 224 14.54 13.25 -14.26
C ALA A 224 13.84 14.28 -15.15
N ASP A 225 13.56 13.91 -16.40
CA ASP A 225 12.54 14.56 -17.22
C ASP A 225 11.20 14.00 -16.74
N LEU A 226 10.40 14.82 -16.05
CA LEU A 226 9.14 14.37 -15.46
C LEU A 226 8.00 14.18 -16.47
N GLY A 227 8.19 14.64 -17.71
CA GLY A 227 7.13 14.70 -18.73
C GLY A 227 6.00 15.66 -18.38
N ALA A 228 4.96 15.68 -19.22
CA ALA A 228 3.85 16.63 -19.07
C ALA A 228 2.78 16.15 -18.08
N ILE A 229 2.65 14.84 -17.90
CA ILE A 229 1.55 14.20 -17.17
C ILE A 229 1.96 13.85 -15.74
N ILE A 230 1.17 14.33 -14.77
CA ILE A 230 1.22 13.88 -13.38
C ILE A 230 0.08 12.88 -13.18
N ASN A 231 0.41 11.68 -12.71
CA ASN A 231 -0.56 10.73 -12.21
C ASN A 231 -1.03 11.18 -10.82
N TRP A 232 -2.02 12.06 -10.79
CA TRP A 232 -2.58 12.53 -9.52
C TRP A 232 -3.24 11.42 -8.70
N ALA A 233 -3.59 10.28 -9.31
CA ALA A 233 -4.05 9.10 -8.58
C ALA A 233 -2.93 8.37 -7.81
N TYR A 234 -1.67 8.76 -7.97
CA TYR A 234 -0.60 8.35 -7.05
C TYR A 234 -0.62 9.17 -5.76
N PHE A 235 -1.01 10.44 -5.88
CA PHE A 235 -1.21 11.36 -4.76
C PHE A 235 -2.64 11.29 -4.24
N ASP A 236 -3.27 10.13 -4.41
CA ASP A 236 -4.70 10.05 -4.23
C ASP A 236 -5.04 10.38 -2.80
N ASP A 237 -5.78 11.46 -2.65
CA ASP A 237 -6.35 11.83 -1.37
C ASP A 237 -7.56 10.92 -1.08
N ARG A 238 -7.51 9.65 -1.47
CA ARG A 238 -8.59 8.68 -1.32
C ARG A 238 -8.21 7.51 -0.44
N LEU A 239 -9.21 7.00 0.27
CA LEU A 239 -9.20 5.68 0.89
C LEU A 239 -10.37 4.91 0.28
N TYR A 240 -10.05 3.77 -0.33
CA TYR A 240 -11.03 2.94 -1.02
C TYR A 240 -11.49 1.80 -0.12
N PHE A 241 -12.80 1.65 -0.04
CA PHE A 241 -13.50 0.57 0.63
C PHE A 241 -14.24 -0.22 -0.46
N PRO A 242 -13.58 -1.21 -1.08
CA PRO A 242 -13.99 -1.81 -2.35
C PRO A 242 -15.26 -2.64 -2.24
N HIS A 243 -15.76 -2.89 -1.04
CA HIS A 243 -16.99 -3.63 -0.82
C HIS A 243 -17.67 -3.11 0.43
N ILE A 244 -18.98 -2.96 0.41
CA ILE A 244 -19.81 -2.66 1.57
C ILE A 244 -20.96 -3.66 1.55
N ALA A 245 -21.22 -4.27 2.71
CA ALA A 245 -22.33 -5.19 2.93
C ALA A 245 -23.09 -4.72 4.17
N ALA A 246 -24.23 -4.07 3.95
CA ALA A 246 -25.12 -3.56 4.99
C ALA A 246 -26.55 -4.00 4.67
N ASN A 247 -26.89 -5.23 5.05
CA ASN A 247 -28.15 -5.89 4.72
C ASN A 247 -28.58 -6.83 5.86
N SER A 248 -29.66 -7.58 5.69
CA SER A 248 -30.22 -8.42 6.76
C SER A 248 -29.25 -9.44 7.37
N GLY A 249 -28.16 -9.81 6.67
CA GLY A 249 -27.16 -10.75 7.18
C GLY A 249 -25.80 -10.14 7.53
N TRP A 250 -25.53 -8.89 7.15
CA TRP A 250 -24.20 -8.28 7.22
C TRP A 250 -24.28 -6.82 7.62
N ASP A 251 -23.35 -6.42 8.48
CA ASP A 251 -23.09 -5.04 8.86
C ASP A 251 -21.67 -4.65 8.38
N SER A 252 -21.50 -3.37 8.04
CA SER A 252 -20.19 -2.81 7.64
C SER A 252 -19.87 -1.57 8.47
N GLU A 253 -18.61 -1.49 8.90
CA GLU A 253 -18.06 -0.35 9.63
C GLU A 253 -16.86 0.22 8.88
N VAL A 254 -16.89 1.52 8.61
CA VAL A 254 -15.74 2.24 8.04
C VAL A 254 -15.03 3.00 9.14
N VAL A 255 -13.76 2.69 9.38
CA VAL A 255 -12.93 3.38 10.38
C VAL A 255 -11.96 4.31 9.68
N LEU A 256 -11.89 5.55 10.15
CA LEU A 256 -10.97 6.59 9.68
C LEU A 256 -10.17 7.14 10.86
N VAL A 257 -8.86 7.28 10.70
CA VAL A 257 -7.94 7.83 11.70
C VAL A 257 -7.08 8.90 11.02
N ASN A 258 -7.22 10.15 11.46
CA ASN A 258 -6.29 11.20 11.08
C ASN A 258 -5.01 11.01 11.87
N ILE A 259 -3.87 10.76 11.23
CA ILE A 259 -2.58 10.53 11.90
C ILE A 259 -1.65 11.75 11.85
N ASN A 260 -2.16 12.92 11.43
CA ASN A 260 -1.44 14.18 11.55
C ASN A 260 -1.49 14.68 12.99
N ASP A 261 -0.36 15.17 13.50
CA ASP A 261 -0.24 15.61 14.90
C ASP A 261 -0.84 16.99 15.18
N MET A 262 -0.97 17.83 14.15
CA MET A 262 -1.39 19.23 14.32
C MET A 262 -2.49 19.67 13.35
N LYS A 263 -2.73 18.91 12.27
CA LYS A 263 -3.62 19.33 11.20
C LYS A 263 -4.96 18.59 11.30
N GLU A 264 -6.03 19.35 11.47
CA GLU A 264 -7.38 18.88 11.22
C GLU A 264 -7.56 18.56 9.73
N VAL A 265 -8.27 17.48 9.44
CA VAL A 265 -8.55 17.02 8.09
C VAL A 265 -10.03 17.10 7.85
N ASN A 266 -10.42 17.86 6.84
CA ASN A 266 -11.75 17.81 6.27
C ASN A 266 -11.76 16.78 5.12
N GLY A 267 -12.87 16.05 4.98
CA GLY A 267 -13.04 15.12 3.90
C GLY A 267 -14.49 14.73 3.69
N TRP A 268 -14.72 14.01 2.61
CA TRP A 268 -16.04 13.54 2.20
C TRP A 268 -16.01 12.03 2.00
N LEU A 269 -16.89 11.34 2.72
CA LEU A 269 -17.12 9.93 2.58
C LEU A 269 -18.29 9.72 1.60
N TYR A 270 -17.97 9.28 0.40
CA TYR A 270 -18.93 9.01 -0.67
C TYR A 270 -19.36 7.54 -0.64
N ALA A 271 -20.66 7.30 -0.72
CA ALA A 271 -21.25 5.98 -0.84
C ALA A 271 -21.75 5.75 -2.26
N PHE A 272 -21.39 4.61 -2.86
CA PHE A 272 -21.70 4.28 -4.24
C PHE A 272 -22.55 3.01 -4.34
N ASP A 273 -23.44 2.98 -5.33
CA ASP A 273 -24.15 1.77 -5.74
C ASP A 273 -23.25 0.81 -6.56
N GLU A 274 -23.82 -0.29 -7.05
CA GLU A 274 -23.12 -1.27 -7.88
C GLU A 274 -22.62 -0.68 -9.20
N ALA A 275 -23.39 0.23 -9.80
CA ALA A 275 -23.08 0.85 -11.09
C ALA A 275 -22.05 1.99 -10.98
N GLY A 276 -21.62 2.34 -9.77
CA GLY A 276 -20.69 3.44 -9.51
C GLY A 276 -21.35 4.81 -9.40
N ASN A 277 -22.67 4.88 -9.22
CA ASN A 277 -23.35 6.15 -8.95
C ASN A 277 -23.23 6.50 -7.46
N VAL A 278 -22.98 7.76 -7.16
CA VAL A 278 -23.05 8.26 -5.77
C VAL A 278 -24.49 8.22 -5.31
N ILE A 279 -24.75 7.49 -4.22
CA ILE A 279 -26.06 7.43 -3.55
C ILE A 279 -26.16 8.58 -2.54
N GLU A 280 -25.11 8.75 -1.73
CA GLU A 280 -25.08 9.68 -0.61
C GLU A 280 -23.63 10.05 -0.27
N GLN A 281 -23.42 11.19 0.36
CA GLN A 281 -22.11 11.61 0.85
C GLN A 281 -22.21 12.22 2.25
N LYS A 282 -21.19 12.03 3.07
CA LYS A 282 -21.07 12.60 4.42
C LYS A 282 -19.79 13.40 4.53
N ASN A 283 -19.90 14.62 5.04
CA ASN A 283 -18.71 15.37 5.44
C ASN A 283 -18.18 14.78 6.75
N ILE A 284 -16.87 14.52 6.80
CA ILE A 284 -16.18 14.00 7.98
C ILE A 284 -15.08 14.98 8.34
N LEU A 285 -15.13 15.47 9.58
CA LEU A 285 -14.11 16.32 10.16
C LEU A 285 -13.30 15.52 11.17
N LEU A 286 -12.01 15.38 10.93
CA LEU A 286 -11.08 14.64 11.79
C LEU A 286 -10.07 15.61 12.39
N ALA A 287 -10.24 15.94 13.67
CA ALA A 287 -9.22 16.64 14.45
C ALA A 287 -7.88 15.85 14.41
N PRO A 288 -6.74 16.49 14.73
CA PRO A 288 -5.45 15.80 14.81
C PRO A 288 -5.52 14.53 15.66
N ASN A 289 -4.92 13.44 15.18
CA ASN A 289 -4.95 12.12 15.83
C ASN A 289 -6.36 11.54 16.10
N ARG A 290 -7.45 12.11 15.58
CA ARG A 290 -8.81 11.63 15.86
C ARG A 290 -9.15 10.36 15.09
N LYS A 291 -9.86 9.43 15.75
CA LYS A 291 -10.50 8.26 15.13
C LYS A 291 -12.02 8.45 15.07
N ILE A 292 -12.62 8.09 13.94
CA ILE A 292 -14.07 7.97 13.75
C ILE A 292 -14.39 6.58 13.22
N THR A 293 -15.45 5.97 13.77
CA THR A 293 -16.09 4.77 13.24
C THR A 293 -17.44 5.17 12.65
N VAL A 294 -17.66 4.83 11.39
CA VAL A 294 -18.91 5.06 10.66
C VAL A 294 -19.62 3.72 10.53
N GLN A 295 -20.67 3.54 11.33
CA GLN A 295 -21.60 2.42 11.17
C GLN A 295 -22.48 2.68 9.95
N VAL A 296 -22.31 1.88 8.88
CA VAL A 296 -22.96 2.17 7.59
C VAL A 296 -24.49 2.14 7.73
N GLU A 297 -25.04 1.18 8.47
CA GLU A 297 -26.49 1.04 8.69
C GLU A 297 -27.10 2.23 9.47
N GLU A 298 -26.32 2.89 10.32
CA GLU A 298 -26.81 3.99 11.18
C GLU A 298 -26.69 5.36 10.50
N VAL A 299 -25.65 5.55 9.70
CA VAL A 299 -25.28 6.86 9.16
C VAL A 299 -25.94 7.16 7.81
N PHE A 300 -26.19 6.13 7.01
CA PHE A 300 -26.72 6.28 5.65
C PHE A 300 -28.20 5.93 5.57
N SER A 301 -28.89 6.62 4.67
CA SER A 301 -30.35 6.51 4.54
C SER A 301 -30.82 5.22 3.86
N ASP A 302 -30.00 4.64 2.98
CA ASP A 302 -30.28 3.40 2.25
C ASP A 302 -29.04 2.50 2.18
N PRO A 303 -28.61 1.94 3.34
CA PRO A 303 -27.37 1.21 3.45
C PRO A 303 -27.32 -0.04 2.55
N ALA A 304 -28.46 -0.66 2.27
CA ALA A 304 -28.56 -1.86 1.43
C ALA A 304 -28.19 -1.62 -0.05
N LYS A 305 -28.32 -0.38 -0.53
CA LYS A 305 -27.88 0.00 -1.89
C LYS A 305 -26.39 0.28 -1.98
N ILE A 306 -25.72 0.58 -0.87
CA ILE A 306 -24.29 0.88 -0.86
C ILE A 306 -23.50 -0.39 -1.14
N LYS A 307 -22.60 -0.33 -2.12
CA LYS A 307 -21.73 -1.45 -2.53
C LYS A 307 -20.25 -1.14 -2.41
N SER A 308 -19.88 0.12 -2.44
CA SER A 308 -18.52 0.58 -2.16
C SER A 308 -18.54 1.99 -1.57
N MET A 309 -17.44 2.37 -0.92
CA MET A 309 -17.26 3.71 -0.38
C MET A 309 -15.87 4.25 -0.69
N ILE A 310 -15.78 5.57 -0.82
CA ILE A 310 -14.51 6.28 -1.05
C ILE A 310 -14.47 7.47 -0.11
N TYR A 311 -13.46 7.52 0.76
CA TYR A 311 -13.19 8.72 1.55
C TYR A 311 -12.20 9.60 0.81
N VAL A 312 -12.63 10.80 0.39
CA VAL A 312 -11.78 11.82 -0.22
C VAL A 312 -11.39 12.83 0.87
N LYS A 313 -10.10 12.92 1.20
CA LYS A 313 -9.54 13.80 2.22
C LYS A 313 -8.95 15.08 1.62
N ASP A 314 -8.69 16.07 2.45
CA ASP A 314 -7.92 17.24 2.06
C ASP A 314 -6.54 16.84 1.54
N ARG A 315 -6.03 17.61 0.58
CA ARG A 315 -4.73 17.34 -0.01
C ARG A 315 -3.60 17.30 1.01
N GLY A 316 -2.80 16.23 0.95
CA GLY A 316 -1.67 16.03 1.84
C GLY A 316 -2.04 15.68 3.28
N ALA A 317 -3.34 15.44 3.54
CA ALA A 317 -3.79 14.89 4.80
C ALA A 317 -3.33 13.43 4.93
N ASN A 318 -2.72 13.13 6.05
CA ASN A 318 -2.41 11.77 6.43
C ASN A 318 -3.58 11.10 7.19
N VAL A 319 -4.45 10.40 6.47
CA VAL A 319 -5.55 9.61 7.08
C VAL A 319 -5.35 8.14 6.72
N ARG A 320 -5.56 7.26 7.69
CA ARG A 320 -5.60 5.80 7.51
C ARG A 320 -6.94 5.25 7.95
N GLY A 321 -7.24 4.05 7.53
CA GLY A 321 -8.53 3.45 7.84
C GLY A 321 -8.56 1.97 7.54
N HIS A 322 -9.63 1.35 7.99
CA HIS A 322 -9.96 -0.02 7.67
C HIS A 322 -11.47 -0.16 7.52
N LEU A 323 -11.87 -1.28 6.96
CA LEU A 323 -13.23 -1.72 6.83
C LEU A 323 -13.40 -2.98 7.66
N LYS A 324 -14.44 -3.01 8.48
CA LYS A 324 -14.88 -4.20 9.19
C LYS A 324 -16.21 -4.66 8.60
N PHE A 325 -16.33 -5.96 8.36
CA PHE A 325 -17.60 -6.61 8.08
C PHE A 325 -17.93 -7.52 9.25
N SER A 326 -19.19 -7.55 9.64
CA SER A 326 -19.69 -8.44 10.68
C SER A 326 -20.96 -9.10 10.21
N GLN A 327 -21.10 -10.39 10.46
CA GLN A 327 -22.37 -11.09 10.36
C GLN A 327 -23.15 -10.87 11.66
N LYS A 328 -24.47 -10.77 11.60
CA LYS A 328 -25.32 -10.52 12.79
C LYS A 328 -25.25 -11.63 13.84
N ASP A 329 -24.74 -12.79 13.47
CA ASP A 329 -24.50 -13.96 14.34
C ASP A 329 -23.04 -14.07 14.85
N GLY A 330 -22.22 -13.03 14.64
CA GLY A 330 -20.99 -12.78 15.39
C GLY A 330 -19.67 -13.02 14.67
N ASP A 331 -19.65 -13.48 13.42
CA ASP A 331 -18.38 -13.62 12.67
C ASP A 331 -18.00 -12.30 12.03
N SER A 332 -16.73 -11.90 12.11
CA SER A 332 -16.26 -10.66 11.51
C SER A 332 -14.97 -10.83 10.72
N VAL A 333 -14.67 -9.82 9.90
CA VAL A 333 -13.44 -9.72 9.13
C VAL A 333 -13.08 -8.26 8.96
N VAL A 334 -11.79 -7.97 9.05
CA VAL A 334 -11.24 -6.63 8.87
C VAL A 334 -10.24 -6.63 7.73
N ALA A 335 -10.30 -5.60 6.90
CA ALA A 335 -9.31 -5.32 5.87
C ALA A 335 -8.96 -3.84 5.90
N SER A 336 -7.70 -3.49 5.62
CA SER A 336 -7.30 -2.08 5.59
C SER A 336 -8.12 -1.32 4.53
N ALA A 337 -8.07 0.01 4.54
CA ALA A 337 -8.49 0.79 3.38
C ALA A 337 -7.39 0.74 2.31
N ILE A 338 -7.77 0.66 1.04
CA ILE A 338 -6.78 0.67 -0.06
C ILE A 338 -6.46 2.12 -0.38
N THR A 339 -5.19 2.49 -0.40
CA THR A 339 -4.74 3.87 -0.71
C THR A 339 -4.28 4.01 -2.16
N ILE A 340 -3.79 2.92 -2.76
CA ILE A 340 -3.22 2.91 -4.11
C ILE A 340 -3.92 1.81 -4.91
N PRO A 341 -4.69 2.15 -5.95
CA PRO A 341 -5.21 1.17 -6.90
C PRO A 341 -4.10 0.40 -7.61
N SER A 342 -4.41 -0.81 -8.08
CA SER A 342 -3.44 -1.64 -8.81
C SER A 342 -2.90 -0.92 -10.05
N ASN A 343 -1.62 -1.15 -10.36
CA ASN A 343 -0.97 -0.63 -11.57
C ASN A 343 -1.06 -1.58 -12.79
N GLY A 344 -2.00 -2.54 -12.79
CA GLY A 344 -2.31 -3.32 -13.99
C GLY A 344 -2.46 -4.83 -13.78
N THR A 345 -1.91 -5.38 -12.69
CA THR A 345 -2.12 -6.78 -12.31
C THR A 345 -2.43 -6.88 -10.82
N ILE A 346 -3.45 -7.63 -10.44
CA ILE A 346 -3.73 -7.98 -9.04
C ILE A 346 -3.46 -9.46 -8.84
N TYR A 347 -2.78 -9.80 -7.74
CA TYR A 347 -2.46 -11.16 -7.36
C TYR A 347 -3.35 -11.65 -6.23
N MET A 348 -3.99 -12.80 -6.43
CA MET A 348 -4.84 -13.44 -5.44
C MET A 348 -4.18 -14.74 -4.96
N PRO A 349 -3.42 -14.72 -3.85
CA PRO A 349 -2.60 -15.85 -3.44
C PRO A 349 -3.40 -17.03 -2.90
N HIS A 350 -4.67 -16.82 -2.52
CA HIS A 350 -5.51 -17.87 -1.96
C HIS A 350 -6.94 -17.82 -2.49
N ILE A 351 -7.37 -18.94 -3.06
CA ILE A 351 -8.76 -19.32 -3.30
C ILE A 351 -9.01 -20.63 -2.56
N ALA A 352 -10.13 -20.69 -1.85
CA ALA A 352 -10.72 -21.84 -1.20
C ALA A 352 -12.19 -21.94 -1.62
N SER A 353 -12.48 -22.69 -2.68
CA SER A 353 -13.85 -22.91 -3.17
C SER A 353 -14.07 -24.39 -3.39
N ASP A 354 -14.63 -25.05 -2.37
CA ASP A 354 -14.95 -26.49 -2.40
C ASP A 354 -16.24 -26.75 -1.59
N LYS A 355 -16.48 -27.98 -1.15
CA LYS A 355 -17.67 -28.34 -0.35
C LYS A 355 -17.67 -27.74 1.06
N THR A 356 -16.52 -27.30 1.54
CA THR A 356 -16.31 -26.77 2.89
C THR A 356 -16.15 -25.26 2.86
N TRP A 357 -15.52 -24.72 1.82
CA TRP A 357 -15.12 -23.33 1.72
C TRP A 357 -15.77 -22.62 0.53
N TRP A 358 -15.96 -21.32 0.69
CA TRP A 358 -16.27 -20.40 -0.39
C TRP A 358 -15.26 -19.25 -0.40
N THR A 359 -14.99 -18.72 -1.60
CA THR A 359 -14.20 -17.51 -1.78
C THR A 359 -15.05 -16.47 -2.50
N GLY A 360 -15.20 -15.30 -1.90
CA GLY A 360 -15.74 -14.08 -2.49
C GLY A 360 -14.63 -13.17 -3.02
N LEU A 361 -14.90 -12.50 -4.14
CA LEU A 361 -14.05 -11.48 -4.73
C LEU A 361 -14.90 -10.24 -5.01
N ALA A 362 -14.47 -9.09 -4.51
CA ALA A 362 -15.02 -7.80 -4.84
C ALA A 362 -13.99 -6.99 -5.63
N LEU A 363 -14.43 -6.36 -6.71
CA LEU A 363 -13.64 -5.51 -7.60
C LEU A 363 -14.33 -4.16 -7.71
N LEU A 364 -13.55 -3.07 -7.63
CA LEU A 364 -14.04 -1.71 -7.85
C LEU A 364 -13.12 -1.01 -8.86
N ASN A 365 -13.69 -0.55 -9.96
CA ASN A 365 -12.99 0.29 -10.93
C ASN A 365 -13.02 1.75 -10.47
N THR A 366 -11.87 2.29 -10.07
CA THR A 366 -11.78 3.66 -9.54
C THR A 366 -11.58 4.72 -10.63
N THR A 367 -11.58 4.30 -11.90
CA THR A 367 -11.32 5.17 -13.05
C THR A 367 -12.59 5.58 -13.79
N SER A 368 -12.46 6.59 -14.66
CA SER A 368 -13.51 7.01 -15.58
C SER A 368 -13.60 6.16 -16.86
N GLN A 369 -12.75 5.15 -17.01
CA GLN A 369 -12.66 4.31 -18.21
C GLN A 369 -13.16 2.89 -17.94
N ILE A 370 -13.65 2.23 -18.99
CA ILE A 370 -14.00 0.81 -18.92
C ILE A 370 -12.72 -0.02 -18.71
N LYS A 371 -12.78 -1.02 -17.84
CA LYS A 371 -11.70 -1.99 -17.62
C LYS A 371 -12.11 -3.36 -18.11
N ASN A 372 -11.27 -3.97 -18.94
CA ASN A 372 -11.42 -5.34 -19.40
C ASN A 372 -10.41 -6.20 -18.65
N LEU A 373 -10.91 -6.91 -17.64
CA LEU A 373 -10.12 -7.72 -16.74
C LEU A 373 -10.07 -9.16 -17.24
N LYS A 374 -8.88 -9.77 -17.17
CA LYS A 374 -8.69 -11.19 -17.42
C LYS A 374 -8.21 -11.88 -16.15
N LEU A 375 -9.09 -12.67 -15.55
CA LEU A 375 -8.83 -13.46 -14.35
C LEU A 375 -8.31 -14.83 -14.78
N SER A 376 -7.06 -15.16 -14.45
CA SER A 376 -6.41 -16.43 -14.80
C SER A 376 -6.21 -17.29 -13.54
N PHE A 377 -6.78 -18.49 -13.52
CA PHE A 377 -6.74 -19.44 -12.41
C PHE A 377 -5.80 -20.61 -12.76
N GLY A 378 -4.49 -20.36 -12.82
CA GLY A 378 -3.49 -21.32 -13.30
C GLY A 378 -3.16 -21.16 -14.79
N SER A 379 -2.94 -22.27 -15.51
CA SER A 379 -2.53 -22.25 -16.93
C SER A 379 -3.69 -22.21 -17.92
N GLU A 380 -4.83 -22.82 -17.60
CA GLU A 380 -5.86 -23.15 -18.60
C GLU A 380 -7.23 -22.54 -18.32
N ILE A 381 -7.50 -22.13 -17.08
CA ILE A 381 -8.81 -21.62 -16.67
C ILE A 381 -8.74 -20.10 -16.59
N TYR A 382 -9.64 -19.41 -17.31
CA TYR A 382 -9.76 -17.96 -17.21
C TYR A 382 -11.21 -17.48 -17.34
N LYS A 383 -11.46 -16.26 -16.87
CA LYS A 383 -12.71 -15.52 -17.01
C LYS A 383 -12.39 -14.09 -17.40
N ASP A 384 -13.16 -13.57 -18.35
CA ASP A 384 -13.11 -12.16 -18.72
C ASP A 384 -14.24 -11.41 -18.00
N ILE A 385 -13.90 -10.27 -17.41
CA ILE A 385 -14.83 -9.41 -16.67
C ILE A 385 -14.64 -7.99 -17.19
N THR A 386 -15.72 -7.39 -17.68
CA THR A 386 -15.73 -5.96 -18.00
C THR A 386 -16.35 -5.18 -16.86
N LEU A 387 -15.64 -4.16 -16.36
CA LEU A 387 -16.14 -3.18 -15.41
C LEU A 387 -16.30 -1.82 -16.08
N ALA A 388 -17.50 -1.25 -16.04
CA ALA A 388 -17.73 0.14 -16.39
C ALA A 388 -16.99 1.09 -15.45
N ALA A 389 -16.91 2.36 -15.83
CA ALA A 389 -16.32 3.42 -15.02
C ALA A 389 -17.02 3.52 -13.65
N GLY A 390 -16.27 3.47 -12.56
CA GLY A 390 -16.84 3.49 -11.20
C GLY A 390 -17.51 2.19 -10.75
N GLU A 391 -17.69 1.19 -11.62
CA GLU A 391 -18.48 0.00 -11.32
C GLU A 391 -17.85 -0.83 -10.19
N HIS A 392 -18.70 -1.25 -9.26
CA HIS A 392 -18.41 -2.29 -8.29
C HIS A 392 -19.00 -3.62 -8.77
N ARG A 393 -18.24 -4.71 -8.62
CA ARG A 393 -18.77 -6.05 -8.82
C ARG A 393 -18.24 -6.99 -7.76
N ALA A 394 -19.14 -7.72 -7.11
CA ALA A 394 -18.79 -8.77 -6.16
C ALA A 394 -19.45 -10.09 -6.54
N PHE A 395 -18.71 -11.20 -6.39
CA PHE A 395 -19.19 -12.54 -6.70
C PHE A 395 -18.41 -13.58 -5.88
N THR A 396 -19.01 -14.74 -5.65
CA THR A 396 -18.28 -15.93 -5.19
C THR A 396 -17.69 -16.67 -6.39
N MET A 397 -16.66 -17.48 -6.17
CA MET A 397 -16.13 -18.36 -7.21
C MET A 397 -17.25 -19.26 -7.78
N ASP A 398 -18.15 -19.79 -6.94
CA ASP A 398 -19.31 -20.55 -7.43
C ASP A 398 -20.13 -19.73 -8.43
N THR A 399 -20.50 -18.49 -8.10
CA THR A 399 -21.30 -17.65 -9.01
C THR A 399 -20.55 -17.27 -10.29
N LEU A 400 -19.23 -17.05 -10.22
CA LEU A 400 -18.39 -16.78 -11.39
C LEU A 400 -18.37 -17.98 -12.37
N PHE A 401 -18.46 -19.19 -11.82
CA PHE A 401 -18.51 -20.44 -12.57
C PHE A 401 -19.92 -21.04 -12.63
N GLN A 402 -20.97 -20.22 -12.45
CA GLN A 402 -22.37 -20.62 -12.64
C GLN A 402 -22.81 -21.84 -11.80
N GLY A 403 -22.24 -21.99 -10.60
CA GLY A 403 -22.49 -23.09 -9.68
C GLY A 403 -21.70 -24.36 -9.98
N GLU A 404 -20.90 -24.38 -11.06
CA GLU A 404 -20.00 -25.50 -11.32
C GLU A 404 -18.88 -25.49 -10.28
N VAL A 405 -18.76 -26.61 -9.54
CA VAL A 405 -17.58 -26.85 -8.72
C VAL A 405 -16.41 -27.06 -9.67
N VAL A 406 -15.62 -26.01 -9.88
CA VAL A 406 -14.38 -26.09 -10.64
C VAL A 406 -13.31 -26.64 -9.71
N PRO A 407 -12.89 -27.90 -9.87
CA PRO A 407 -11.91 -28.48 -8.98
C PRO A 407 -10.58 -27.71 -9.11
N ALA A 408 -9.90 -27.51 -7.99
CA ALA A 408 -8.53 -27.01 -7.92
C ALA A 408 -8.28 -25.51 -8.26
N LEU A 409 -9.27 -24.62 -8.09
CA LEU A 409 -8.97 -23.18 -8.03
C LEU A 409 -8.13 -22.88 -6.79
N SER A 410 -6.84 -22.57 -6.98
CA SER A 410 -5.91 -22.33 -5.85
C SER A 410 -5.61 -20.85 -5.61
N SER A 411 -5.52 -20.08 -6.69
CA SER A 411 -5.05 -18.70 -6.77
C SER A 411 -5.49 -18.08 -8.10
N ALA A 412 -5.39 -16.76 -8.24
CA ALA A 412 -5.66 -16.07 -9.49
C ALA A 412 -4.68 -14.92 -9.78
N ILE A 413 -4.50 -14.62 -11.07
CA ILE A 413 -3.87 -13.40 -11.58
C ILE A 413 -4.92 -12.61 -12.34
N ILE A 414 -5.19 -11.37 -11.94
CA ILE A 414 -6.16 -10.48 -12.57
C ILE A 414 -5.40 -9.44 -13.38
N ARG A 415 -5.38 -9.56 -14.71
CA ARG A 415 -4.72 -8.59 -15.60
C ARG A 415 -5.69 -7.54 -16.12
N GLY A 416 -5.16 -6.39 -16.52
CA GLY A 416 -5.94 -5.25 -16.99
C GLY A 416 -6.55 -4.42 -15.86
N SER A 417 -6.03 -4.59 -14.64
CA SER A 417 -6.58 -4.04 -13.40
C SER A 417 -5.99 -2.67 -13.04
N GLU A 418 -5.47 -1.91 -14.01
CA GLU A 418 -4.94 -0.56 -13.73
C GLU A 418 -6.10 0.34 -13.26
N GLY A 419 -5.94 0.93 -12.07
CA GLY A 419 -7.00 1.69 -11.42
C GLY A 419 -8.14 0.83 -10.86
N VAL A 420 -7.92 -0.46 -10.61
CA VAL A 420 -8.86 -1.33 -9.91
C VAL A 420 -8.34 -1.61 -8.50
N VAL A 421 -9.24 -1.59 -7.53
CA VAL A 421 -8.99 -2.06 -6.16
C VAL A 421 -9.80 -3.33 -5.92
N ALA A 422 -9.28 -4.24 -5.09
CA ALA A 422 -9.91 -5.54 -4.88
C ALA A 422 -9.78 -6.03 -3.44
N LEU A 423 -10.78 -6.81 -3.03
CA LEU A 423 -10.86 -7.47 -1.73
C LEU A 423 -11.27 -8.92 -1.96
N ASN A 424 -10.60 -9.85 -1.28
CA ASN A 424 -11.09 -11.23 -1.19
C ASN A 424 -11.61 -11.52 0.21
N LEU A 425 -12.66 -12.33 0.25
CA LEU A 425 -13.18 -12.96 1.46
C LEU A 425 -13.12 -14.48 1.28
N ASN A 426 -12.72 -15.19 2.32
CA ASN A 426 -12.78 -16.64 2.39
C ASN A 426 -13.62 -17.00 3.61
N GLY A 427 -14.62 -17.84 3.41
CA GLY A 427 -15.43 -18.31 4.52
C GLY A 427 -15.75 -19.78 4.41
N THR A 428 -16.18 -20.37 5.51
CA THR A 428 -16.74 -21.72 5.50
C THR A 428 -18.20 -21.69 5.11
N ARG A 429 -18.64 -22.78 4.48
CA ARG A 429 -20.05 -23.01 4.22
C ARG A 429 -20.78 -23.47 5.49
N PRO A 430 -22.10 -23.23 5.60
CA PRO A 430 -22.89 -23.63 6.76
C PRO A 430 -22.77 -25.13 7.12
N GLU A 431 -22.50 -26.00 6.14
CA GLU A 431 -22.42 -27.45 6.34
C GLU A 431 -21.09 -27.90 7.02
N SER A 432 -20.06 -27.05 7.05
CA SER A 432 -18.72 -27.43 7.50
C SER A 432 -18.56 -27.60 9.01
N LYS A 433 -19.58 -27.23 9.81
CA LYS A 433 -19.56 -27.07 11.28
C LYS A 433 -18.60 -25.98 11.80
N ASN A 434 -17.65 -25.53 10.99
CA ASN A 434 -16.75 -24.43 11.29
C ASN A 434 -17.37 -23.10 10.85
N ARG A 435 -16.97 -22.02 11.50
CA ARG A 435 -17.39 -20.63 11.27
C ARG A 435 -16.17 -19.77 10.97
N TYR A 436 -15.45 -20.12 9.92
CA TYR A 436 -14.30 -19.35 9.52
C TYR A 436 -14.73 -18.25 8.55
N LEU A 437 -14.26 -17.04 8.80
CA LEU A 437 -14.37 -15.90 7.90
C LEU A 437 -13.04 -15.17 7.94
N SER A 438 -12.49 -14.84 6.79
CA SER A 438 -11.19 -14.18 6.66
C SER A 438 -11.22 -13.32 5.42
N GLY A 439 -10.44 -12.24 5.41
CA GLY A 439 -10.34 -11.36 4.27
C GLY A 439 -8.96 -10.75 4.18
N SER A 440 -8.60 -10.37 2.97
CA SER A 440 -7.36 -9.64 2.70
C SER A 440 -7.61 -8.65 1.58
N GLN A 441 -6.82 -7.59 1.56
CA GLN A 441 -6.77 -6.77 0.36
C GLN A 441 -6.08 -7.58 -0.73
N LEU A 442 -6.30 -7.21 -1.98
CA LEU A 442 -5.52 -7.76 -3.08
C LEU A 442 -4.79 -6.62 -3.77
N GLY A 443 -3.47 -6.79 -3.89
CA GLY A 443 -2.59 -5.80 -4.50
C GLY A 443 -1.82 -6.35 -5.70
N ASP A 444 -0.95 -5.50 -6.23
CA ASP A 444 0.01 -5.84 -7.28
C ASP A 444 1.38 -6.27 -6.73
N GLU A 445 1.49 -6.42 -5.41
CA GLU A 445 2.73 -6.71 -4.72
C GLU A 445 3.07 -8.21 -4.67
N ILE A 446 4.25 -8.53 -5.20
CA ILE A 446 4.93 -9.82 -5.06
C ILE A 446 6.40 -9.55 -4.75
N ALA A 447 7.04 -10.43 -3.99
CA ALA A 447 8.44 -10.28 -3.62
C ALA A 447 9.14 -11.63 -3.48
N ARG A 448 10.48 -11.62 -3.62
CA ARG A 448 11.31 -12.81 -3.34
C ARG A 448 11.62 -12.98 -1.87
N LYS A 449 11.30 -11.97 -1.06
CA LYS A 449 11.43 -12.02 0.38
C LYS A 449 10.15 -11.43 0.97
N ILE A 450 9.44 -12.24 1.74
CA ILE A 450 8.25 -11.83 2.47
C ILE A 450 8.35 -12.31 3.91
N TYR A 451 7.56 -11.68 4.78
CA TYR A 451 7.63 -11.88 6.20
C TYR A 451 6.24 -12.03 6.80
N VAL A 452 6.15 -12.83 7.85
CA VAL A 452 4.94 -12.98 8.68
C VAL A 452 5.33 -12.61 10.10
N ALA A 453 4.76 -11.52 10.63
CA ALA A 453 5.16 -10.93 11.91
C ALA A 453 4.80 -11.82 13.12
N GLU A 454 3.74 -12.61 13.00
CA GLU A 454 3.21 -13.45 14.06
C GLU A 454 2.84 -14.81 13.49
N THR A 455 3.34 -15.88 14.09
CA THR A 455 2.76 -17.21 14.00
C THR A 455 2.49 -17.74 15.40
N ARG A 456 1.37 -18.43 15.55
CA ARG A 456 0.90 -18.92 16.83
C ARG A 456 0.34 -20.33 16.66
N THR A 457 0.89 -21.25 17.43
CA THR A 457 0.40 -22.62 17.52
C THR A 457 0.34 -23.00 18.99
N ASP A 458 -0.82 -22.79 19.59
CA ASP A 458 -1.13 -23.22 20.96
C ASP A 458 -2.45 -24.00 20.99
N ASN A 459 -2.97 -24.26 22.19
CA ASN A 459 -4.22 -25.03 22.35
C ASN A 459 -5.46 -24.27 21.85
N GLU A 460 -5.38 -22.96 21.64
CA GLU A 460 -6.50 -22.11 21.26
C GLU A 460 -6.42 -21.64 19.80
N ILE A 461 -5.22 -21.30 19.32
CA ILE A 461 -4.98 -20.67 18.01
C ILE A 461 -3.92 -21.46 17.24
N TRP A 462 -4.16 -21.64 15.95
CA TRP A 462 -3.21 -22.13 14.97
C TRP A 462 -2.94 -21.09 13.89
N SER A 463 -1.75 -21.12 13.30
CA SER A 463 -1.38 -20.31 12.14
C SER A 463 -1.15 -21.17 10.91
N GLY A 464 -1.85 -20.86 9.82
CA GLY A 464 -1.63 -21.42 8.49
C GLY A 464 -0.88 -20.43 7.61
N LEU A 465 0.14 -20.91 6.91
CA LEU A 465 0.85 -20.14 5.90
C LEU A 465 0.38 -20.57 4.51
N VAL A 466 0.03 -19.59 3.68
CA VAL A 466 -0.23 -19.75 2.26
C VAL A 466 0.85 -19.01 1.48
N LEU A 467 1.50 -19.68 0.52
CA LEU A 467 2.45 -19.06 -0.41
C LEU A 467 2.06 -19.42 -1.83
N THR A 468 2.12 -18.46 -2.75
CA THR A 468 1.79 -18.72 -4.16
C THR A 468 2.89 -18.18 -5.06
N ASN A 469 3.40 -19.07 -5.92
CA ASN A 469 4.25 -18.73 -7.04
C ASN A 469 3.37 -18.40 -8.24
N PHE A 470 3.44 -17.17 -8.77
CA PHE A 470 2.66 -16.77 -9.94
C PHE A 470 3.42 -16.92 -11.25
N GLU A 471 4.72 -17.20 -11.17
CA GLU A 471 5.58 -17.34 -12.34
C GLU A 471 5.31 -18.63 -13.12
N ALA A 472 5.67 -18.59 -14.40
CA ALA A 472 5.71 -19.76 -15.29
C ALA A 472 7.01 -20.56 -15.16
N VAL A 473 7.71 -20.44 -14.03
CA VAL A 473 8.88 -21.25 -13.69
C VAL A 473 8.79 -21.69 -12.23
N ASN A 474 9.43 -22.81 -11.89
CA ASN A 474 9.48 -23.30 -10.52
C ASN A 474 10.21 -22.31 -9.60
N SER A 475 9.73 -22.19 -8.36
CA SER A 475 10.33 -21.38 -7.31
C SER A 475 10.91 -22.27 -6.22
N LYS A 476 12.21 -22.13 -5.95
CA LYS A 476 12.82 -22.66 -4.73
C LYS A 476 12.47 -21.72 -3.58
N ILE A 477 11.91 -22.25 -2.50
CA ILE A 477 11.48 -21.49 -1.34
C ILE A 477 12.18 -22.03 -0.10
N ALA A 478 12.76 -21.12 0.70
CA ALA A 478 13.23 -21.37 2.05
C ALA A 478 12.30 -20.64 3.03
N ILE A 479 11.63 -21.40 3.89
CA ILE A 479 10.81 -20.89 4.99
C ILE A 479 11.63 -21.05 6.26
N LYS A 480 12.00 -19.93 6.90
CA LYS A 480 12.70 -19.91 8.18
C LYS A 480 11.71 -19.52 9.27
N SER A 481 11.48 -20.43 10.20
CA SER A 481 10.78 -20.14 11.44
C SER A 481 11.77 -19.58 12.44
N VAL A 482 11.43 -18.42 12.99
CA VAL A 482 12.31 -17.64 13.88
C VAL A 482 11.64 -17.52 15.25
N SER A 483 12.44 -17.61 16.31
CA SER A 483 11.97 -17.44 17.69
C SER A 483 11.77 -15.97 18.05
N LYS A 484 11.13 -15.72 19.20
CA LYS A 484 10.96 -14.39 19.79
C LYS A 484 12.31 -13.69 20.02
N ALA A 485 13.37 -14.46 20.31
CA ALA A 485 14.73 -13.94 20.51
C ALA A 485 15.49 -13.67 19.19
N GLY A 486 14.94 -14.05 18.04
CA GLY A 486 15.56 -13.85 16.72
C GLY A 486 16.39 -15.03 16.22
N GLU A 487 16.33 -16.17 16.88
CA GLU A 487 17.04 -17.39 16.48
C GLU A 487 16.26 -18.16 15.42
N ILE A 488 16.92 -18.68 14.37
CA ILE A 488 16.29 -19.60 13.43
C ILE A 488 16.12 -20.95 14.13
N ILE A 489 14.88 -21.33 14.42
CA ILE A 489 14.56 -22.60 15.10
C ILE A 489 14.25 -23.72 14.11
N GLN A 490 13.79 -23.39 12.90
CA GLN A 490 13.51 -24.34 11.85
C GLN A 490 13.71 -23.69 10.49
N GLN A 491 14.26 -24.46 9.54
CA GLN A 491 14.28 -24.08 8.13
C GLN A 491 13.71 -25.22 7.30
N GLN A 492 12.75 -24.91 6.45
CA GLN A 492 12.20 -25.83 5.45
C GLN A 492 12.54 -25.31 4.06
N GLU A 493 13.09 -26.18 3.22
CA GLU A 493 13.23 -25.92 1.79
C GLU A 493 12.18 -26.71 1.01
N LEU A 494 11.59 -26.06 0.02
CA LEU A 494 10.64 -26.70 -0.88
C LEU A 494 10.73 -26.07 -2.28
N THR A 495 10.19 -26.77 -3.27
CA THR A 495 10.01 -26.22 -4.62
C THR A 495 8.53 -26.07 -4.89
N LEU A 496 8.07 -24.84 -5.15
CA LEU A 496 6.75 -24.60 -5.70
C LEU A 496 6.80 -24.63 -7.21
N GLY A 497 5.93 -25.47 -7.78
CA GLY A 497 5.76 -25.53 -9.22
C GLY A 497 5.29 -24.20 -9.81
N GLU A 498 5.33 -24.12 -11.13
CA GLU A 498 4.74 -23.03 -11.91
C GLU A 498 3.27 -22.83 -11.54
N ARG A 499 2.90 -21.60 -11.17
CA ARG A 499 1.51 -21.26 -10.78
C ARG A 499 0.94 -22.16 -9.68
N LYS A 500 1.78 -22.67 -8.77
CA LYS A 500 1.37 -23.53 -7.64
C LYS A 500 1.36 -22.78 -6.31
N LYS A 501 0.56 -23.31 -5.39
CA LYS A 501 0.36 -22.83 -4.02
C LYS A 501 0.91 -23.83 -3.00
N PHE A 502 1.52 -23.32 -1.95
CA PHE A 502 1.78 -23.99 -0.68
C PHE A 502 0.70 -23.60 0.32
N SER A 503 0.20 -24.55 1.11
CA SER A 503 -0.65 -24.24 2.26
C SER A 503 -0.40 -25.26 3.37
N LYS A 504 0.04 -24.79 4.54
CA LYS A 504 0.30 -25.66 5.70
C LYS A 504 0.24 -24.86 7.00
N ALA A 505 -0.11 -25.53 8.09
CA ALA A 505 0.17 -25.01 9.43
C ALA A 505 1.68 -24.81 9.62
N VAL A 506 2.06 -23.73 10.28
CA VAL A 506 3.45 -23.36 10.56
C VAL A 506 3.66 -23.12 12.05
N ASN A 507 4.89 -23.37 12.52
CA ASN A 507 5.29 -23.18 13.91
C ASN A 507 6.39 -22.12 14.02
N GLY A 508 6.66 -21.67 15.23
CA GLY A 508 7.61 -20.60 15.54
C GLY A 508 6.91 -19.31 15.89
N ASP A 509 7.68 -18.28 16.22
CA ASP A 509 7.13 -16.99 16.62
C ASP A 509 6.83 -16.10 15.41
N TRP A 510 7.69 -16.16 14.37
CA TRP A 510 7.49 -15.43 13.12
C TRP A 510 8.22 -16.12 11.96
N GLN A 511 7.92 -15.75 10.71
CA GLN A 511 8.50 -16.40 9.53
C GLN A 511 9.23 -15.42 8.62
N GLU A 512 10.42 -15.80 8.16
CA GLU A 512 11.09 -15.21 7.00
C GLU A 512 11.00 -16.21 5.84
N ILE A 513 10.43 -15.76 4.71
CA ILE A 513 10.30 -16.58 3.52
C ILE A 513 11.15 -15.97 2.41
N ILE A 514 12.06 -16.76 1.84
CA ILE A 514 12.92 -16.38 0.72
C ILE A 514 12.61 -17.30 -0.46
N SER A 515 12.49 -16.74 -1.66
CA SER A 515 12.16 -17.48 -2.87
C SER A 515 13.03 -17.09 -4.06
N SER A 516 13.23 -18.02 -5.00
CA SER A 516 14.00 -17.77 -6.23
C SER A 516 13.22 -16.96 -7.28
N THR A 517 11.89 -16.92 -7.17
CA THR A 517 10.99 -16.06 -7.95
C THR A 517 10.11 -15.24 -7.01
N PRO A 518 9.55 -14.10 -7.45
CA PRO A 518 8.59 -13.37 -6.64
C PRO A 518 7.35 -14.22 -6.32
N ILE A 519 6.89 -14.13 -5.09
CA ILE A 519 5.70 -14.81 -4.57
C ILE A 519 4.83 -13.80 -3.82
N SER A 520 3.58 -14.18 -3.54
CA SER A 520 2.75 -13.55 -2.50
C SER A 520 2.39 -14.58 -1.44
N GLY A 521 2.04 -14.11 -0.25
CA GLY A 521 1.63 -14.98 0.85
C GLY A 521 0.61 -14.35 1.76
N ILE A 522 -0.12 -15.20 2.46
CA ILE A 522 -1.08 -14.83 3.51
C ILE A 522 -0.81 -15.74 4.71
N VAL A 523 -0.87 -15.19 5.91
CA VAL A 523 -1.01 -15.95 7.15
C VAL A 523 -2.49 -15.95 7.55
N VAL A 524 -3.00 -17.11 7.93
CA VAL A 524 -4.34 -17.28 8.48
C VAL A 524 -4.20 -17.71 9.93
N TYR A 525 -4.79 -16.97 10.84
CA TYR A 525 -4.96 -17.36 12.23
C TYR A 525 -6.33 -18.02 12.36
N GLY A 526 -6.41 -19.20 12.96
CA GLY A 526 -7.69 -19.86 13.20
C GLY A 526 -7.78 -20.38 14.62
N ARG A 527 -8.98 -20.40 15.19
CA ARG A 527 -9.20 -21.10 16.46
C ARG A 527 -9.25 -22.61 16.24
N THR A 528 -8.70 -23.35 17.19
CA THR A 528 -8.71 -24.82 17.22
C THR A 528 -10.12 -25.40 17.38
N ASP A 529 -11.06 -24.62 17.92
CA ASP A 529 -12.48 -24.98 18.07
C ASP A 529 -13.35 -24.71 16.84
N GLY A 530 -12.76 -24.21 15.74
CA GLY A 530 -13.49 -23.98 14.49
C GLY A 530 -14.30 -22.69 14.45
N ARG A 531 -14.25 -21.82 15.46
CA ARG A 531 -15.19 -20.70 15.59
C ARG A 531 -14.84 -19.41 14.85
N CYS A 532 -13.56 -19.14 14.59
CA CYS A 532 -13.15 -18.03 13.72
C CYS A 532 -11.78 -18.25 13.09
N ALA A 533 -11.57 -17.52 12.00
CA ALA A 533 -10.28 -17.31 11.39
C ALA A 533 -10.07 -15.81 11.15
N ALA A 534 -8.84 -15.41 10.84
CA ALA A 534 -8.50 -14.07 10.39
C ALA A 534 -7.31 -14.18 9.43
N GLY A 535 -7.29 -13.38 8.37
CA GLY A 535 -6.23 -13.42 7.35
C GLY A 535 -5.42 -12.13 7.37
N VAL A 536 -4.11 -12.24 7.17
CA VAL A 536 -3.22 -11.09 7.04
C VAL A 536 -2.23 -11.36 5.92
N GLU A 537 -2.02 -10.38 5.04
CA GLU A 537 -1.01 -10.47 3.98
C GLU A 537 0.40 -10.50 4.57
N ALA A 538 1.25 -11.37 4.02
CA ALA A 538 2.66 -11.38 4.35
C ALA A 538 3.34 -10.11 3.80
N ALA A 539 4.11 -9.43 4.64
CA ALA A 539 4.75 -8.18 4.28
C ALA A 539 5.96 -8.42 3.36
N SER A 540 6.04 -7.70 2.24
CA SER A 540 7.21 -7.70 1.33
C SER A 540 8.34 -6.78 1.81
N GLU A 541 8.01 -5.84 2.69
CA GLU A 541 8.91 -4.85 3.23
C GLU A 541 8.61 -4.55 4.70
N GLY A 542 9.63 -4.08 5.41
CA GLY A 542 9.43 -3.45 6.72
C GLY A 542 9.05 -1.99 6.55
N ILE A 543 8.40 -1.47 7.57
CA ILE A 543 7.97 -0.07 7.69
C ILE A 543 8.60 0.54 8.93
N TYR A 544 8.82 1.85 8.87
CA TYR A 544 9.43 2.63 9.96
C TYR A 544 8.40 3.42 10.75
N ALA A 545 7.24 3.69 10.15
CA ALA A 545 6.13 4.35 10.80
C ALA A 545 4.82 3.68 10.40
N GLY A 546 3.98 3.37 11.40
CA GLY A 546 2.73 2.67 11.19
C GLY A 546 1.63 3.09 12.17
N VAL A 547 0.43 2.55 11.99
CA VAL A 547 -0.69 2.72 12.92
C VAL A 547 -1.49 1.43 13.05
N PHE A 548 -1.84 1.07 14.27
CA PHE A 548 -2.84 0.05 14.60
C PHE A 548 -4.18 0.72 14.87
N THR A 549 -5.18 0.41 14.05
CA THR A 549 -6.46 1.16 14.04
C THR A 549 -7.66 0.36 14.54
N ASN A 550 -7.56 -0.97 14.64
CA ASN A 550 -8.67 -1.84 15.06
C ASN A 550 -8.49 -2.24 16.52
N LEU A 551 -8.36 -1.26 17.42
CA LEU A 551 -8.34 -1.52 18.85
C LEU A 551 -9.78 -1.45 19.35
N SER A 552 -10.32 -2.59 19.77
CA SER A 552 -11.69 -2.74 20.28
C SER A 552 -11.62 -2.97 21.79
N ARG A 553 -12.50 -2.29 22.54
CA ARG A 553 -12.60 -2.42 24.01
C ARG A 553 -13.22 -3.74 24.44
N GLU A 554 -13.98 -4.38 23.55
CA GLU A 554 -14.67 -5.65 23.82
C GLU A 554 -13.79 -6.88 23.51
N ASP A 555 -12.66 -6.66 22.85
CA ASP A 555 -11.76 -7.70 22.39
C ASP A 555 -10.46 -7.72 23.19
N SER A 556 -9.89 -8.92 23.35
CA SER A 556 -8.48 -9.06 23.69
C SER A 556 -7.65 -8.75 22.45
N VAL A 557 -6.93 -7.62 22.48
CA VAL A 557 -6.07 -7.20 21.37
C VAL A 557 -4.61 -7.54 21.67
N THR A 558 -4.01 -8.38 20.84
CA THR A 558 -2.57 -8.68 20.86
C THR A 558 -1.88 -7.87 19.77
N LEU A 559 -0.77 -7.21 20.10
CA LEU A 559 0.12 -6.59 19.12
C LEU A 559 1.39 -7.42 18.97
N ALA A 560 1.79 -7.67 17.74
CA ALA A 560 3.07 -8.27 17.38
C ALA A 560 3.89 -7.26 16.57
N LEU A 561 5.14 -7.07 16.96
CA LEU A 561 6.14 -6.23 16.29
C LEU A 561 7.39 -7.05 16.07
N THR A 562 7.88 -7.12 14.84
CA THR A 562 9.06 -7.91 14.47
C THR A 562 10.10 -7.03 13.84
N ASN A 563 11.30 -7.05 14.39
CA ASN A 563 12.48 -6.49 13.76
C ASN A 563 12.98 -7.44 12.68
N ILE A 564 12.98 -7.00 11.42
CA ILE A 564 13.44 -7.83 10.29
C ILE A 564 14.91 -7.60 9.93
N GLU A 565 15.56 -6.65 10.61
CA GLU A 565 16.96 -6.27 10.42
C GLU A 565 17.92 -7.11 11.28
N ASP A 566 19.20 -7.07 10.91
CA ASP A 566 20.29 -7.73 11.63
C ASP A 566 20.91 -6.83 12.72
N THR A 567 20.28 -5.69 13.02
CA THR A 567 20.66 -4.71 14.04
C THR A 567 19.51 -4.44 14.98
N SER A 568 19.80 -3.93 16.18
CA SER A 568 18.75 -3.53 17.15
C SER A 568 17.94 -2.35 16.61
N VAL A 569 16.65 -2.33 16.93
CA VAL A 569 15.71 -1.27 16.54
C VAL A 569 15.01 -0.73 17.79
N GLU A 570 15.00 0.59 17.93
CA GLU A 570 14.20 1.30 18.93
C GLU A 570 12.81 1.58 18.34
N ILE A 571 11.76 1.33 19.11
CA ILE A 571 10.37 1.53 18.73
C ILE A 571 9.69 2.43 19.77
N GLU A 572 9.03 3.48 19.30
CA GLU A 572 8.12 4.32 20.07
C GLU A 572 6.68 3.96 19.71
N LEU A 573 5.86 3.67 20.71
CA LEU A 573 4.42 3.48 20.60
C LEU A 573 3.71 4.64 21.29
N ASN A 574 2.87 5.35 20.56
CA ASN A 574 2.04 6.44 21.11
C ASN A 574 0.58 6.00 21.10
N ALA A 575 -0.02 5.87 22.27
CA ALA A 575 -1.41 5.50 22.42
C ALA A 575 -2.31 6.75 22.47
N TYR A 576 -3.43 6.68 21.75
CA TYR A 576 -4.38 7.79 21.64
C TYR A 576 -5.80 7.31 21.93
N ASP A 577 -6.61 8.21 22.49
CA ASP A 577 -8.05 8.00 22.66
C ASP A 577 -8.80 8.18 21.33
N GLN A 578 -10.13 8.12 21.34
CA GLN A 578 -10.94 8.31 20.13
C GLN A 578 -11.00 9.77 19.65
N ASN A 579 -10.79 10.73 20.54
CA ASN A 579 -10.83 12.16 20.24
C ASN A 579 -9.50 12.68 19.66
N GLY A 580 -8.43 11.89 19.77
CA GLY A 580 -7.08 12.22 19.34
C GLY A 580 -6.18 12.76 20.44
N GLU A 581 -6.60 12.65 21.70
CA GLU A 581 -5.76 12.95 22.85
C GLU A 581 -4.68 11.87 23.00
N ARG A 582 -3.42 12.30 23.11
CA ARG A 582 -2.29 11.41 23.39
C ARG A 582 -2.34 11.00 24.86
N LEU A 583 -2.57 9.72 25.11
CA LEU A 583 -2.73 9.18 26.45
C LEU A 583 -1.37 8.89 27.08
N ILE A 584 -0.53 8.12 26.38
CA ILE A 584 0.74 7.64 26.94
C ILE A 584 1.69 7.13 25.84
N ASP A 585 2.98 7.13 26.17
CA ASP A 585 4.04 6.60 25.31
C ASP A 585 4.70 5.37 25.91
N ARG A 586 5.18 4.49 25.03
CA ARG A 586 6.03 3.34 25.37
C ARG A 586 7.21 3.26 24.42
N PHE A 587 8.35 2.90 24.98
CA PHE A 587 9.57 2.64 24.22
C PHE A 587 9.94 1.17 24.36
N ILE A 588 10.24 0.53 23.23
CA ILE A 588 10.62 -0.88 23.14
C ILE A 588 11.90 -0.96 22.34
N THR A 589 12.91 -1.63 22.88
CA THR A 589 14.10 -2.00 22.12
C THR A 589 13.95 -3.45 21.65
N LEU A 590 13.98 -3.67 20.34
CA LEU A 590 14.05 -5.00 19.74
C LEU A 590 15.47 -5.30 19.30
N ALA A 591 16.07 -6.35 19.87
CA ALA A 591 17.31 -6.91 19.33
C ALA A 591 17.15 -7.30 17.85
N ALA A 592 18.28 -7.46 17.16
CA ALA A 592 18.33 -7.97 15.79
C ALA A 592 17.42 -9.19 15.63
N ARG A 593 16.58 -9.20 14.60
CA ARG A 593 15.70 -10.33 14.26
C ARG A 593 14.67 -10.73 15.33
N SER A 594 14.58 -10.01 16.44
CA SER A 594 13.70 -10.36 17.55
C SER A 594 12.28 -9.86 17.34
N LYS A 595 11.36 -10.36 18.17
CA LYS A 595 9.94 -10.03 18.12
C LYS A 595 9.45 -9.65 19.51
N TYR A 596 8.59 -8.65 19.55
CA TYR A 596 7.78 -8.30 20.71
C TYR A 596 6.33 -8.70 20.43
N VAL A 597 5.71 -9.40 21.38
CA VAL A 597 4.29 -9.75 21.33
C VAL A 597 3.72 -9.62 22.72
N GLU A 598 2.66 -8.84 22.85
CA GLU A 598 1.99 -8.60 24.12
C GLU A 598 0.56 -8.11 23.90
N LEU A 599 -0.30 -8.29 24.91
CA LEU A 599 -1.63 -7.71 24.93
C LEU A 599 -1.58 -6.19 25.14
N VAL A 600 -2.47 -5.45 24.49
CA VAL A 600 -2.56 -3.98 24.63
C VAL A 600 -2.75 -3.56 26.09
N ASP A 601 -3.54 -4.30 26.87
CA ASP A 601 -3.79 -4.05 28.29
C ASP A 601 -2.55 -4.23 29.17
N LYS A 602 -1.56 -5.02 28.73
CA LYS A 602 -0.28 -5.19 29.41
C LYS A 602 0.78 -4.22 28.92
N ILE A 603 0.69 -3.76 27.66
CA ILE A 603 1.55 -2.70 27.15
C ILE A 603 1.18 -1.37 27.82
N PHE A 604 -0.11 -1.11 28.02
CA PHE A 604 -0.66 0.15 28.53
C PHE A 604 -1.69 -0.08 29.66
N PRO A 605 -1.31 -0.70 30.78
CA PRO A 605 -2.24 -1.06 31.86
C PRO A 605 -2.99 0.12 32.48
N GLU A 606 -2.46 1.33 32.34
CA GLU A 606 -3.02 2.55 32.93
C GLU A 606 -4.18 3.14 32.13
N VAL A 607 -4.24 2.88 30.82
CA VAL A 607 -5.18 3.54 29.90
C VAL A 607 -5.82 2.56 28.91
N ALA A 608 -5.69 1.25 29.14
CA ALA A 608 -6.11 0.20 28.21
C ALA A 608 -7.55 0.36 27.68
N GLU A 609 -8.48 0.80 28.55
CA GLU A 609 -9.89 1.01 28.22
C GLU A 609 -10.14 2.27 27.39
N GLU A 610 -9.20 3.21 27.32
CA GLU A 610 -9.36 4.49 26.63
C GLU A 610 -8.78 4.47 25.21
N ILE A 611 -7.78 3.61 24.98
CA ILE A 611 -7.04 3.51 23.71
C ILE A 611 -7.98 3.18 22.55
N SER A 612 -7.89 3.97 21.48
CA SER A 612 -8.63 3.75 20.24
C SER A 612 -7.73 3.37 19.05
N HIS A 613 -6.48 3.83 19.05
CA HIS A 613 -5.45 3.51 18.07
C HIS A 613 -4.05 3.78 18.65
N ILE A 614 -3.03 3.17 18.04
CA ILE A 614 -1.62 3.34 18.44
C ILE A 614 -0.80 3.70 17.21
N LYS A 615 -0.06 4.82 17.27
CA LYS A 615 0.98 5.17 16.28
C LYS A 615 2.29 4.50 16.68
N VAL A 616 3.03 4.02 15.68
CA VAL A 616 4.30 3.32 15.84
C VAL A 616 5.36 4.06 15.05
N PHE A 617 6.51 4.31 15.66
CA PHE A 617 7.71 4.85 15.02
C PHE A 617 8.90 3.97 15.37
N ALA A 618 9.76 3.66 14.41
CA ALA A 618 10.88 2.76 14.58
C ALA A 618 12.15 3.33 13.94
N SER A 619 13.30 3.09 14.58
CA SER A 619 14.61 3.47 14.06
C SER A 619 15.11 2.57 12.93
N GLY A 620 14.42 1.46 12.66
CA GLY A 620 14.73 0.44 11.67
C GLY A 620 13.47 -0.21 11.11
N ALA A 621 13.62 -1.00 10.04
CA ALA A 621 12.52 -1.65 9.37
C ALA A 621 11.88 -2.74 10.26
N ILE A 622 10.61 -2.56 10.57
CA ILE A 622 9.81 -3.53 11.33
C ILE A 622 8.56 -3.93 10.55
N ILE A 623 7.96 -5.04 10.94
CA ILE A 623 6.61 -5.42 10.50
C ILE A 623 5.74 -5.58 11.74
N GLY A 624 4.43 -5.37 11.59
CA GLY A 624 3.51 -5.47 12.71
C GLY A 624 2.18 -6.09 12.32
N THR A 625 1.56 -6.78 13.27
CA THR A 625 0.23 -7.36 13.14
C THR A 625 -0.53 -7.13 14.44
N GLN A 626 -1.81 -6.75 14.33
CA GLN A 626 -2.77 -6.79 15.43
C GLN A 626 -3.68 -8.01 15.26
N LEU A 627 -3.98 -8.69 16.36
CA LEU A 627 -4.92 -9.80 16.43
C LEU A 627 -5.94 -9.51 17.53
N ASN A 628 -7.20 -9.41 17.16
CA ASN A 628 -8.32 -9.20 18.06
C ASN A 628 -9.05 -10.52 18.25
N LYS A 629 -9.30 -10.86 19.51
CA LYS A 629 -10.10 -12.02 19.90
C LYS A 629 -11.22 -11.55 20.81
N SER A 630 -12.47 -11.70 20.36
CA SER A 630 -13.61 -11.40 21.22
C SER A 630 -13.75 -12.42 22.34
N PHE A 631 -14.09 -11.95 23.55
CA PHE A 631 -14.39 -12.81 24.70
C PHE A 631 -15.81 -13.39 24.65
N SER A 632 -16.74 -12.65 24.06
CA SER A 632 -18.18 -12.98 24.01
C SER A 632 -18.61 -13.55 22.66
N ALA A 633 -17.95 -13.15 21.57
CA ALA A 633 -18.31 -13.54 20.21
C ALA A 633 -17.40 -14.63 19.64
N SER A 634 -17.87 -15.27 18.57
CA SER A 634 -17.08 -16.16 17.75
C SER A 634 -16.08 -15.45 16.85
N SER A 635 -15.83 -14.14 16.98
CA SER A 635 -14.98 -13.37 16.05
C SER A 635 -13.48 -13.43 16.35
N CYS A 636 -12.71 -13.45 15.27
CA CYS A 636 -11.27 -13.19 15.24
C CYS A 636 -11.04 -12.15 14.15
N ASP A 637 -10.45 -11.01 14.46
CA ASP A 637 -10.01 -10.05 13.45
C ASP A 637 -8.48 -9.98 13.47
N ALA A 638 -7.86 -9.78 12.32
CA ALA A 638 -6.44 -9.51 12.25
C ALA A 638 -6.18 -8.45 11.19
N LEU A 639 -5.15 -7.63 11.41
CA LEU A 639 -4.74 -6.60 10.47
C LEU A 639 -3.24 -6.40 10.54
N SER A 640 -2.61 -6.17 9.39
CA SER A 640 -1.26 -5.63 9.36
C SER A 640 -1.25 -4.21 9.93
N MET A 641 -0.13 -3.84 10.54
CA MET A 641 0.15 -2.45 10.85
C MET A 641 0.06 -1.62 9.56
N ILE A 642 -0.75 -0.57 9.56
CA ILE A 642 -0.98 0.24 8.37
C ILE A 642 0.15 1.27 8.27
N LYS A 643 0.90 1.25 7.17
CA LYS A 643 2.00 2.20 6.89
C LYS A 643 1.51 3.65 6.95
N GLN A 644 2.21 4.53 7.68
CA GLN A 644 1.87 5.96 7.80
C GLN A 644 2.12 6.76 6.51
#